data_AF-A0A4U6TIN3-F1
#
_entry.id   AF-A0A4U6TIN3-F1
#
_cell.length_a   1.000
_cell.length_b   1.000
_cell.length_c   1.000
_cell.angle_alpha   90.00
_cell.angle_beta   90.00
_cell.angle_gamma   90.00
#
_symmetry.space_group_name_H-M   'P 1'
#
loop_
_entity.id
_entity.type
_entity.pdbx_description
1 polymer ?
#
loop_
_entity_poly.entity_id
_entity_poly.type
_entity_poly.pdbx_seq_one_letter_code
_entity_poly.pdbx_strand_id
1 'polypeptide(L)'
;MLLVELLRKKVYAMVAPEGDAFARGVGRYSFFDAVEEAARMVWIGYLVYSYVDDAVVKSFFVILWIFSVVKLCKRASCIELAKRSFDLARNASLISGYMAQLVLADQQHLGLGPLDGDAVDGGGERSNNILSTCNYVVMGESQMRREETPYGLQLPELASILECQLRHHRDGSLTEEESTVAETSKLVRVCTVWQLSESDPVFRYHERRRHKLQETCLGLALFKLLRRRLEGHHMVEAGAGGGRRQARDLVRWGLLQELGAERAFDVVEQELTFLDEYYQAIIPLALPKPKLFFANFAFSIFFILVYCIAVMLVTGNGDMFHVLASLLRGLVDLSADMVLQYRCFLHQASFLVGMVLSSSDLIITFLLTITLLTVETYEFIHYLLSDWHLASVLCNYARKPALQKQARVRRAVEAALWVKVRSNPVIKVHQFTLLKTHQLHPRRIWMLLSRLLKRRLVGLPDVAVTAEAKKAIVEVLKTVLDRPDGHSRFTNGREALRRNSFEHLEWACDDSGGGATVILVWHLATLLLETRNDDRGQHQLPPAGEAAVTLSRYCAYLVAYEPGLLPDDPAWTDRKYRDMRAELASFFRSCCTTTHRRDRLMATGFHHGDQKEHSSSKLMAKGVMLAKELEKAAGGSTAPYAQHERVWGMLLELWAELLVFVARAPSGGPDAHALALANGGEFITHIWAMLTHAGLGTDDSTRDIPITQELPTIREIPIRADGRAV
;
A
#
# COMPACT_ATOMS: atom_id res chain seq x y z
N MET A 1 24.33 -17.11 23.27
CA MET A 1 22.88 -17.40 23.47
C MET A 1 22.01 -16.15 23.50
N LEU A 2 22.27 -15.17 24.39
CA LEU A 2 21.49 -13.91 24.46
C LEU A 2 21.33 -13.22 23.09
N LEU A 3 22.43 -13.10 22.34
CA LEU A 3 22.43 -12.42 21.03
C LEU A 3 21.68 -13.21 19.95
N VAL A 4 21.72 -14.55 20.03
CA VAL A 4 20.97 -15.44 19.14
C VAL A 4 19.47 -15.32 19.39
N GLU A 5 19.01 -15.26 20.64
CA GLU A 5 17.57 -15.07 20.93
C GLU A 5 17.08 -13.68 20.50
N LEU A 6 17.87 -12.62 20.71
CA LEU A 6 17.53 -11.28 20.22
C LEU A 6 17.44 -11.22 18.69
N LEU A 7 18.39 -11.83 17.98
CA LEU A 7 18.38 -11.90 16.51
C LEU A 7 17.28 -12.80 15.98
N ARG A 8 17.09 -13.99 16.56
CA ARG A 8 16.01 -14.93 16.21
C ARG A 8 14.66 -14.22 16.21
N LYS A 9 14.39 -13.39 17.21
CA LYS A 9 13.15 -12.60 17.31
C LYS A 9 13.02 -11.54 16.21
N LYS A 10 14.11 -10.81 15.91
CA LYS A 10 14.14 -9.86 14.79
C LYS A 10 13.89 -10.59 13.47
N VAL A 11 14.52 -11.75 13.26
CA VAL A 11 14.32 -12.62 12.10
C VAL A 11 12.88 -13.13 12.03
N TYR A 12 12.29 -13.64 13.13
CA TYR A 12 10.89 -14.06 13.15
C TYR A 12 9.93 -12.90 12.82
N ALA A 13 10.20 -11.70 13.32
CA ALA A 13 9.41 -10.51 12.98
C ALA A 13 9.57 -10.08 11.51
N MET A 14 10.72 -10.33 10.89
CA MET A 14 11.01 -10.02 9.48
C MET A 14 10.54 -11.11 8.51
N VAL A 15 10.41 -12.36 8.96
CA VAL A 15 10.08 -13.54 8.15
C VAL A 15 8.58 -13.85 8.16
N ALA A 16 7.78 -13.21 9.04
CA ALA A 16 6.35 -13.43 9.10
C ALA A 16 5.57 -12.55 8.09
N PRO A 17 5.14 -13.13 6.97
CA PRO A 17 3.80 -12.92 6.48
C PRO A 17 3.10 -14.28 6.37
N GLU A 18 2.29 -14.63 7.38
CA GLU A 18 1.17 -15.54 7.15
C GLU A 18 -0.01 -14.71 6.67
N GLY A 19 -0.76 -15.18 5.68
CA GLY A 19 -1.97 -14.49 5.22
C GLY A 19 -2.98 -14.23 6.34
N ASP A 20 -3.02 -15.12 7.33
CA ASP A 20 -3.84 -15.00 8.55
C ASP A 20 -3.38 -13.88 9.49
N ALA A 21 -2.21 -13.29 9.27
CA ALA A 21 -1.67 -12.21 10.08
C ALA A 21 -2.31 -10.86 9.71
N PHE A 22 -2.66 -10.64 8.44
CA PHE A 22 -3.31 -9.39 7.99
C PHE A 22 -4.68 -9.22 8.66
N ALA A 23 -5.47 -10.29 8.76
CA ALA A 23 -6.75 -10.31 9.48
C ALA A 23 -6.64 -10.07 11.00
N ARG A 24 -5.45 -10.23 11.59
CA ARG A 24 -5.25 -10.14 13.05
C ARG A 24 -4.70 -8.80 13.55
N GLY A 25 -4.37 -7.83 12.70
CA GLY A 25 -3.89 -6.50 13.10
C GLY A 25 -2.83 -6.53 14.23
N VAL A 26 -3.01 -5.71 15.27
CA VAL A 26 -2.16 -5.69 16.50
C VAL A 26 -2.31 -6.98 17.36
N GLY A 27 -3.33 -7.80 17.08
CA GLY A 27 -3.60 -9.09 17.71
C GLY A 27 -2.68 -10.24 17.27
N ARG A 28 -1.75 -10.01 16.33
CA ARG A 28 -0.74 -11.01 15.92
C ARG A 28 0.13 -11.53 17.07
N TYR A 29 0.34 -10.72 18.10
CA TYR A 29 1.12 -11.12 19.26
C TYR A 29 0.22 -11.84 20.27
N SER A 30 0.34 -13.16 20.30
CA SER A 30 -0.33 -14.00 21.30
C SER A 30 0.30 -13.77 22.67
N PHE A 31 -0.50 -13.87 23.73
CA PHE A 31 0.01 -13.92 25.09
C PHE A 31 1.00 -15.09 25.26
N PHE A 32 0.77 -16.21 24.57
CA PHE A 32 1.63 -17.39 24.62
C PHE A 32 3.05 -17.11 24.09
N ASP A 33 3.21 -16.26 23.07
CA ASP A 33 4.54 -15.90 22.55
C ASP A 33 5.37 -15.17 23.62
N ALA A 34 4.72 -14.30 24.41
CA ALA A 34 5.36 -13.60 25.51
C ALA A 34 5.73 -14.55 26.68
N VAL A 35 4.89 -15.56 26.93
CA VAL A 35 5.15 -16.59 27.96
C VAL A 35 6.32 -17.47 27.56
N GLU A 36 6.38 -17.94 26.31
CA GLU A 36 7.51 -18.74 25.82
C GLU A 36 8.82 -17.94 25.89
N GLU A 37 8.78 -16.66 25.53
CA GLU A 37 9.94 -15.78 25.60
C GLU A 37 10.39 -15.55 27.05
N ALA A 38 9.46 -15.37 27.98
CA ALA A 38 9.77 -15.26 29.40
C ALA A 38 10.42 -16.55 29.94
N ALA A 39 9.90 -17.73 29.58
CA ALA A 39 10.45 -19.02 30.01
C ALA A 39 11.90 -19.20 29.54
N ARG A 40 12.22 -18.83 28.29
CA ARG A 40 13.60 -18.86 27.78
C ARG A 40 14.52 -17.88 28.49
N MET A 41 14.04 -16.68 28.81
CA MET A 41 14.83 -15.71 29.59
C MET A 41 15.11 -16.24 31.00
N VAL A 42 14.15 -16.88 31.65
CA VAL A 42 14.36 -17.54 32.96
C VAL A 42 15.43 -18.62 32.85
N TRP A 43 15.36 -19.46 31.81
CA TRP A 43 16.37 -20.50 31.57
C TRP A 43 17.78 -19.92 31.34
N ILE A 44 17.91 -18.88 30.52
CA ILE A 44 19.21 -18.20 30.30
C ILE A 44 19.73 -17.60 31.61
N GLY A 45 18.87 -17.02 32.43
CA GLY A 45 19.24 -16.49 33.75
C GLY A 45 19.75 -17.58 34.69
N TYR A 46 19.09 -18.73 34.71
CA TYR A 46 19.54 -19.91 35.45
C TYR A 46 20.92 -20.38 35.00
N LEU A 47 21.17 -20.43 33.69
CA LEU A 47 22.49 -20.80 33.14
C LEU A 47 23.58 -19.80 33.55
N VAL A 48 23.31 -18.50 33.46
CA VAL A 48 24.25 -17.45 33.90
C VAL A 48 24.57 -17.59 35.38
N TYR A 49 23.57 -17.88 36.22
CA TYR A 49 23.78 -18.03 37.66
C TYR A 49 24.58 -19.29 38.01
N SER A 50 24.34 -20.39 37.29
CA SER A 50 24.84 -21.73 37.66
C SER A 50 26.22 -22.06 37.07
N TYR A 51 26.60 -21.45 35.93
CA TYR A 51 27.82 -21.82 35.19
C TYR A 51 28.86 -20.69 35.08
N VAL A 52 28.60 -19.51 35.64
CA VAL A 52 29.57 -18.41 35.68
C VAL A 52 30.08 -18.25 37.12
N ASP A 53 31.32 -18.68 37.32
CA ASP A 53 31.96 -18.76 38.64
C ASP A 53 32.69 -17.47 39.04
N ASP A 54 33.28 -16.74 38.09
CA ASP A 54 33.97 -15.48 38.37
C ASP A 54 32.97 -14.36 38.72
N ALA A 55 33.16 -13.71 39.87
CA ALA A 55 32.21 -12.72 40.40
C ALA A 55 32.08 -11.45 39.54
N VAL A 56 33.17 -11.00 38.91
CA VAL A 56 33.18 -9.81 38.05
C VAL A 56 32.46 -10.13 36.75
N VAL A 57 32.84 -11.24 36.12
CA VAL A 57 32.21 -11.73 34.88
C VAL A 57 30.74 -12.04 35.09
N LYS A 58 30.38 -12.69 36.20
CA LYS A 58 28.99 -12.99 36.59
C LYS A 58 28.16 -11.71 36.68
N SER A 59 28.69 -10.66 37.28
CA SER A 59 28.00 -9.36 37.40
C SER A 59 27.65 -8.77 36.02
N PHE A 60 28.56 -8.82 35.05
CA PHE A 60 28.29 -8.34 33.69
C PHE A 60 27.22 -9.18 32.96
N PHE A 61 27.27 -10.51 33.06
CA PHE A 61 26.26 -11.36 32.45
C PHE A 61 24.87 -11.20 33.10
N VAL A 62 24.82 -11.00 34.42
CA VAL A 62 23.57 -10.68 35.13
C VAL A 62 23.02 -9.33 34.66
N ILE A 63 23.86 -8.32 34.49
CA ILE A 63 23.45 -7.03 33.92
C ILE A 63 22.86 -7.22 32.51
N LEU A 64 23.55 -7.92 31.61
CA LEU A 64 23.06 -8.19 30.24
C LEU A 64 21.75 -8.99 30.22
N TRP A 65 21.60 -9.93 31.14
CA TRP A 65 20.35 -10.67 31.32
C TRP A 65 19.22 -9.74 31.78
N ILE A 66 19.44 -8.87 32.77
CA ILE A 66 18.47 -7.86 33.21
C ILE A 66 18.07 -6.95 32.04
N PHE A 67 19.03 -6.45 31.25
CA PHE A 67 18.73 -5.64 30.07
C PHE A 67 17.85 -6.38 29.06
N SER A 68 18.09 -7.68 28.87
CA SER A 68 17.31 -8.53 27.96
C SER A 68 15.88 -8.71 28.47
N VAL A 69 15.69 -8.90 29.78
CA VAL A 69 14.37 -8.93 30.43
C VAL A 69 13.66 -7.59 30.33
N VAL A 70 14.35 -6.47 30.55
CA VAL A 70 13.77 -5.12 30.39
C VAL A 70 13.32 -4.89 28.94
N LYS A 71 14.10 -5.31 27.94
CA LYS A 71 13.72 -5.23 26.52
C LYS A 71 12.46 -6.06 26.23
N LEU A 72 12.33 -7.24 26.84
CA LEU A 72 11.14 -8.09 26.76
C LEU A 72 9.91 -7.39 27.36
N CYS A 73 9.99 -6.98 28.63
CA CYS A 73 8.89 -6.32 29.35
C CYS A 73 8.44 -5.03 28.65
N LYS A 74 9.40 -4.26 28.10
CA LYS A 74 9.10 -3.09 27.29
C LYS A 74 8.28 -3.47 26.06
N ARG A 75 8.69 -4.47 25.29
CA ARG A 75 7.95 -4.90 24.08
C ARG A 75 6.54 -5.33 24.44
N ALA A 76 6.38 -6.14 25.48
CA ALA A 76 5.07 -6.59 25.96
C ALA A 76 4.18 -5.40 26.37
N SER A 77 4.73 -4.47 27.17
CA SER A 77 4.04 -3.23 27.56
C SER A 77 3.64 -2.39 26.35
N CYS A 78 4.52 -2.22 25.36
CA CYS A 78 4.22 -1.45 24.16
C CYS A 78 3.14 -2.12 23.29
N ILE A 79 3.14 -3.46 23.19
CA ILE A 79 2.06 -4.22 22.51
C ILE A 79 0.73 -4.01 23.23
N GLU A 80 0.71 -4.12 24.57
CA GLU A 80 -0.52 -3.93 25.34
C GLU A 80 -1.05 -2.49 25.25
N LEU A 81 -0.15 -1.50 25.34
CA LEU A 81 -0.50 -0.10 25.11
C LEU A 81 -1.03 0.13 23.69
N ALA A 82 -0.44 -0.53 22.69
CA ALA A 82 -0.88 -0.47 21.30
C ALA A 82 -2.28 -1.08 21.10
N LYS A 83 -2.59 -2.21 21.76
CA LYS A 83 -3.91 -2.86 21.74
C LYS A 83 -5.01 -1.98 22.36
N ARG A 84 -4.67 -1.22 23.40
CA ARG A 84 -5.61 -0.33 24.10
C ARG A 84 -5.72 1.06 23.49
N SER A 85 -4.76 1.48 22.67
CA SER A 85 -4.73 2.86 22.15
C SER A 85 -5.75 3.09 21.04
N PHE A 86 -6.39 4.26 21.11
CA PHE A 86 -7.25 4.78 20.04
C PHE A 86 -6.46 5.44 18.90
N ASP A 87 -5.15 5.65 19.08
CA ASP A 87 -4.24 6.05 18.01
C ASP A 87 -3.94 4.90 17.04
N LEU A 88 -4.12 3.65 17.48
CA LEU A 88 -3.69 2.48 16.74
C LEU A 88 -4.80 1.42 16.64
N ALA A 89 -4.96 0.53 17.61
CA ALA A 89 -5.86 -0.63 17.49
C ALA A 89 -7.34 -0.22 17.45
N ARG A 90 -7.80 0.59 18.41
CA ARG A 90 -9.20 1.06 18.48
C ARG A 90 -9.52 2.23 17.55
N ASN A 91 -8.58 2.60 16.67
CA ASN A 91 -8.74 3.73 15.78
C ASN A 91 -9.86 3.48 14.77
N ALA A 92 -9.91 2.31 14.14
CA ALA A 92 -10.93 2.01 13.13
C ALA A 92 -12.37 2.15 13.67
N SER A 93 -12.63 1.64 14.89
CA SER A 93 -13.93 1.82 15.56
C SER A 93 -14.26 3.29 15.84
N LEU A 94 -13.24 4.10 16.19
CA LEU A 94 -13.40 5.53 16.42
C LEU A 94 -13.72 6.27 15.10
N ILE A 95 -13.00 5.95 14.02
CA ILE A 95 -13.27 6.52 12.69
C ILE A 95 -14.66 6.09 12.20
N SER A 96 -15.12 4.88 12.53
CA SER A 96 -16.47 4.42 12.18
C SER A 96 -17.55 5.29 12.83
N GLY A 97 -17.38 5.64 14.11
CA GLY A 97 -18.27 6.57 14.81
C GLY A 97 -18.24 7.98 14.23
N TYR A 98 -17.03 8.49 13.95
CA TYR A 98 -16.83 9.79 13.30
C TYR A 98 -17.56 9.88 11.95
N MET A 99 -17.39 8.88 11.09
CA MET A 99 -17.97 8.87 9.75
C MET A 99 -19.50 8.72 9.78
N ALA A 100 -20.04 7.97 10.73
CA ALA A 100 -21.48 7.89 10.95
C ALA A 100 -22.09 9.27 11.27
N GLN A 101 -21.46 10.02 12.18
CA GLN A 101 -21.89 11.38 12.54
C GLN A 101 -21.73 12.36 11.37
N LEU A 102 -20.62 12.25 10.62
CA LEU A 102 -20.38 13.12 9.47
C LEU A 102 -21.45 12.93 8.38
N VAL A 103 -21.75 11.68 8.01
CA VAL A 103 -22.78 11.38 6.99
C VAL A 103 -24.17 11.83 7.46
N LEU A 104 -24.49 11.70 8.75
CA LEU A 104 -25.77 12.17 9.31
C LEU A 104 -25.89 13.69 9.26
N ALA A 105 -24.83 14.42 9.63
CA ALA A 105 -24.81 15.88 9.57
C ALA A 105 -25.01 16.37 8.12
N ASP A 106 -24.29 15.79 7.17
CA ASP A 106 -24.41 16.17 5.76
C ASP A 106 -25.80 15.84 5.18
N GLN A 107 -26.43 14.73 5.59
CA GLN A 107 -27.81 14.40 5.21
C GLN A 107 -28.82 15.42 5.74
N GLN A 108 -28.69 15.84 7.00
CA GLN A 108 -29.57 16.86 7.59
C GLN A 108 -29.45 18.20 6.85
N HIS A 109 -28.25 18.56 6.39
CA HIS A 109 -28.02 19.79 5.64
C HIS A 109 -28.54 19.73 4.20
N LEU A 110 -28.42 18.59 3.51
CA LEU A 110 -28.99 18.38 2.17
C LEU A 110 -30.54 18.37 2.16
N GLY A 111 -31.17 18.02 3.29
CA GLY A 111 -32.64 18.02 3.45
C GLY A 111 -33.29 19.37 3.80
N LEU A 112 -32.49 20.42 4.07
CA LEU A 112 -32.96 21.76 4.48
C LEU A 112 -32.81 22.83 3.37
N GLY A 113 -32.49 22.44 2.13
CA GLY A 113 -32.58 23.33 0.97
C GLY A 113 -34.06 23.64 0.64
N PRO A 114 -34.42 24.89 0.27
CA PRO A 114 -35.82 25.23 -0.01
C PRO A 114 -36.36 24.34 -1.14
N LEU A 115 -37.52 23.73 -0.89
CA LEU A 115 -38.39 23.20 -1.92
C LEU A 115 -38.92 24.38 -2.75
N ASP A 116 -38.17 24.80 -3.76
CA ASP A 116 -38.73 25.60 -4.84
C ASP A 116 -38.06 25.22 -6.16
N GLY A 117 -38.92 25.02 -7.17
CA GLY A 117 -38.57 24.53 -8.49
C GLY A 117 -37.76 25.51 -9.33
N ASP A 118 -37.23 24.96 -10.42
CA ASP A 118 -36.69 25.64 -11.60
C ASP A 118 -35.54 26.63 -11.40
N ALA A 119 -34.30 26.16 -11.61
CA ALA A 119 -33.23 26.96 -12.21
C ALA A 119 -32.14 26.08 -12.86
N VAL A 120 -32.28 25.96 -14.17
CA VAL A 120 -31.25 26.00 -15.23
C VAL A 120 -29.81 26.34 -14.77
N ASP A 121 -28.88 25.49 -15.20
CA ASP A 121 -27.49 25.78 -15.60
C ASP A 121 -26.62 26.64 -14.66
N GLY A 122 -26.00 25.98 -13.69
CA GLY A 122 -24.95 26.52 -12.82
C GLY A 122 -23.90 25.46 -12.47
N GLY A 123 -23.45 24.68 -13.46
CA GLY A 123 -22.58 23.51 -13.26
C GLY A 123 -21.09 23.79 -13.05
N GLY A 124 -20.65 25.05 -13.00
CA GLY A 124 -19.22 25.41 -13.07
C GLY A 124 -18.45 25.52 -11.75
N GLU A 125 -19.09 25.84 -10.63
CA GLU A 125 -18.37 26.17 -9.38
C GLU A 125 -18.37 25.06 -8.33
N ARG A 126 -19.33 24.13 -8.37
CA ARG A 126 -19.42 23.03 -7.37
C ARG A 126 -18.33 21.96 -7.56
N SER A 127 -17.64 21.94 -8.70
CA SER A 127 -16.77 20.84 -9.14
C SER A 127 -15.27 21.00 -8.83
N ASN A 128 -14.82 22.18 -8.38
CA ASN A 128 -13.37 22.50 -8.31
C ASN A 128 -12.80 22.65 -6.89
N ASN A 129 -13.58 22.38 -5.84
CA ASN A 129 -13.18 22.62 -4.44
C ASN A 129 -13.77 21.62 -3.42
N ILE A 130 -14.02 20.38 -3.84
CA ILE A 130 -14.55 19.34 -2.95
C ILE A 130 -13.51 18.93 -1.91
N LEU A 131 -12.21 18.92 -2.25
CA LEU A 131 -11.18 18.56 -1.27
C LEU A 131 -10.91 19.64 -0.22
N SER A 132 -11.07 20.92 -0.58
CA SER A 132 -10.94 22.02 0.39
C SER A 132 -12.10 22.08 1.38
N THR A 133 -13.24 21.46 1.06
CA THR A 133 -14.40 21.31 1.94
C THR A 133 -14.50 19.93 2.59
N CYS A 134 -13.59 19.00 2.26
CA CYS A 134 -13.62 17.62 2.73
C CYS A 134 -13.33 17.51 4.24
N ASN A 135 -14.28 16.95 4.98
CA ASN A 135 -14.22 16.78 6.43
C ASN A 135 -13.63 15.44 6.88
N TYR A 136 -12.95 14.70 5.98
CA TYR A 136 -12.30 13.45 6.36
C TYR A 136 -11.15 13.71 7.34
N VAL A 137 -11.04 12.83 8.33
CA VAL A 137 -10.10 12.99 9.44
C VAL A 137 -8.70 12.49 9.07
N VAL A 138 -7.71 13.33 9.33
CA VAL A 138 -6.29 13.03 9.08
C VAL A 138 -5.60 12.60 10.38
N MET A 139 -5.69 13.40 11.45
CA MET A 139 -5.05 13.08 12.74
C MET A 139 -5.67 13.86 13.91
N GLY A 140 -5.58 13.33 15.13
CA GLY A 140 -5.98 14.03 16.37
C GLY A 140 -7.30 13.56 16.97
N GLU A 141 -7.98 12.62 16.29
CA GLU A 141 -9.22 12.01 16.75
C GLU A 141 -9.12 11.34 18.13
N SER A 142 -7.94 10.80 18.44
CA SER A 142 -7.66 10.14 19.71
C SER A 142 -7.58 11.10 20.90
N GLN A 143 -7.65 12.41 20.67
CA GLN A 143 -7.64 13.45 21.70
C GLN A 143 -9.01 14.10 21.91
N MET A 144 -9.97 13.79 21.05
CA MET A 144 -11.35 14.25 21.19
C MET A 144 -12.06 13.54 22.33
N ARG A 145 -13.03 14.24 22.94
CA ARG A 145 -13.93 13.64 23.91
C ARG A 145 -14.80 12.60 23.21
N ARG A 146 -15.04 11.49 23.90
CA ARG A 146 -15.74 10.31 23.37
C ARG A 146 -16.78 9.84 24.35
N GLU A 147 -17.90 9.38 23.81
CA GLU A 147 -19.00 8.76 24.54
C GLU A 147 -19.29 7.39 23.93
N GLU A 148 -19.45 6.38 24.77
CA GLU A 148 -19.80 5.03 24.34
C GLU A 148 -21.32 4.92 24.27
N THR A 149 -21.85 4.57 23.10
CA THR A 149 -23.28 4.34 22.88
C THR A 149 -23.52 2.91 22.40
N PRO A 150 -24.76 2.37 22.51
CA PRO A 150 -25.10 1.04 21.99
C PRO A 150 -24.81 0.88 20.48
N TYR A 151 -24.70 1.99 19.75
CA TYR A 151 -24.48 2.04 18.30
C TYR A 151 -23.03 2.38 17.92
N GLY A 152 -22.12 2.47 18.89
CA GLY A 152 -20.71 2.77 18.68
C GLY A 152 -20.21 4.00 19.44
N LEU A 153 -19.02 4.50 19.05
CA LEU A 153 -18.39 5.68 19.65
C LEU A 153 -18.98 6.97 19.07
N GLN A 154 -19.39 7.89 19.94
CA GLN A 154 -19.83 9.22 19.55
C GLN A 154 -18.80 10.29 19.94
N LEU A 155 -18.66 11.31 19.10
CA LEU A 155 -17.79 12.46 19.33
C LEU A 155 -18.62 13.74 19.47
N PRO A 156 -19.05 14.12 20.68
CA PRO A 156 -19.94 15.27 20.89
C PRO A 156 -19.33 16.60 20.39
N GLU A 157 -18.01 16.74 20.44
CA GLU A 157 -17.29 17.92 19.94
C GLU A 157 -17.38 18.09 18.41
N LEU A 158 -17.72 17.03 17.67
CA LEU A 158 -17.74 17.06 16.19
C LEU A 158 -18.84 17.97 15.65
N ALA A 159 -20.05 17.93 16.24
CA ALA A 159 -21.17 18.75 15.80
C ALA A 159 -20.83 20.24 15.86
N SER A 160 -20.25 20.69 16.97
CA SER A 160 -19.78 22.08 17.12
C SER A 160 -18.70 22.46 16.10
N ILE A 161 -17.77 21.56 15.78
CA ILE A 161 -16.71 21.83 14.79
C ILE A 161 -17.30 22.01 13.39
N LEU A 162 -18.27 21.16 13.01
CA LEU A 162 -18.95 21.25 11.71
C LEU A 162 -19.80 22.52 11.61
N GLU A 163 -20.54 22.87 12.66
CA GLU A 163 -21.34 24.11 12.71
C GLU A 163 -20.48 25.37 12.60
N CYS A 164 -19.36 25.45 13.32
CA CYS A 164 -18.44 26.58 13.23
C CYS A 164 -17.88 26.75 11.81
N GLN A 165 -17.53 25.65 11.13
CA GLN A 165 -17.04 25.72 9.76
C GLN A 165 -18.12 26.20 8.77
N LEU A 166 -19.36 25.74 8.93
CA LEU A 166 -20.48 26.17 8.10
C LEU A 166 -20.74 27.67 8.24
N ARG A 167 -20.69 28.21 9.47
CA ARG A 167 -20.78 29.66 9.71
C ARG A 167 -19.63 30.42 9.06
N HIS A 168 -18.41 29.91 9.17
CA HIS A 168 -17.25 30.53 8.55
C HIS A 168 -17.39 30.66 7.02
N HIS A 169 -17.92 29.61 6.36
CA HIS A 169 -18.20 29.66 4.93
C HIS A 169 -19.34 30.61 4.55
N ARG A 170 -20.31 30.85 5.45
CA ARG A 170 -21.48 31.69 5.18
C ARG A 170 -21.22 33.18 5.40
N ASP A 171 -20.51 33.52 6.48
CA ASP A 171 -20.43 34.91 6.97
C ASP A 171 -19.06 35.58 6.74
N GLY A 172 -18.04 34.84 6.28
CA GLY A 172 -16.72 35.39 5.92
C GLY A 172 -15.94 36.04 7.07
N SER A 173 -16.45 36.04 8.30
CA SER A 173 -15.78 36.57 9.49
C SER A 173 -15.99 35.64 10.70
N LEU A 174 -14.96 35.49 11.53
CA LEU A 174 -15.01 34.76 12.80
C LEU A 174 -15.04 35.78 13.95
N THR A 175 -15.88 35.54 14.95
CA THR A 175 -15.81 36.27 16.22
C THR A 175 -14.55 35.87 17.02
N GLU A 176 -14.05 36.73 17.91
CA GLU A 176 -12.84 36.44 18.72
C GLU A 176 -12.97 35.18 19.61
N GLU A 177 -14.19 34.78 19.97
CA GLU A 177 -14.42 33.52 20.71
C GLU A 177 -14.40 32.30 19.77
N GLU A 178 -14.95 32.39 18.56
CA GLU A 178 -14.92 31.30 17.57
C GLU A 178 -13.52 31.10 16.95
N SER A 179 -12.72 32.16 16.85
CA SER A 179 -11.31 32.05 16.46
C SER A 179 -10.50 31.27 17.50
N THR A 180 -10.80 31.39 18.79
CA THR A 180 -10.15 30.57 19.84
C THR A 180 -10.57 29.09 19.78
N VAL A 181 -11.79 28.77 19.36
CA VAL A 181 -12.25 27.38 19.12
C VAL A 181 -11.62 26.78 17.86
N ALA A 182 -11.47 27.58 16.79
CA ALA A 182 -10.78 27.18 15.57
C ALA A 182 -9.26 27.03 15.76
N GLU A 183 -8.62 27.92 16.53
CA GLU A 183 -7.19 27.87 16.90
C GLU A 183 -6.85 26.70 17.84
N THR A 184 -7.86 26.09 18.49
CA THR A 184 -7.67 25.00 19.47
C THR A 184 -8.20 23.64 19.01
N SER A 185 -8.62 23.51 17.74
CA SER A 185 -9.08 22.21 17.26
C SER A 185 -7.94 21.17 17.34
N LYS A 186 -8.10 20.20 18.25
CA LYS A 186 -7.15 19.09 18.43
C LYS A 186 -7.09 18.18 17.18
N LEU A 187 -7.99 18.40 16.21
CA LEU A 187 -8.30 17.58 15.07
C LEU A 187 -7.84 18.21 13.75
N VAL A 188 -7.03 17.48 13.00
CA VAL A 188 -6.62 17.79 11.64
C VAL A 188 -7.51 17.04 10.65
N ARG A 189 -8.13 17.77 9.72
CA ARG A 189 -9.00 17.28 8.64
C ARG A 189 -8.43 17.63 7.27
N VAL A 190 -8.93 17.01 6.21
CA VAL A 190 -8.48 17.30 4.84
C VAL A 190 -8.65 18.78 4.50
N CYS A 191 -9.81 19.37 4.79
CA CYS A 191 -10.09 20.81 4.61
C CYS A 191 -9.05 21.71 5.32
N THR A 192 -8.71 21.40 6.58
CA THR A 192 -7.71 22.18 7.34
C THR A 192 -6.31 22.12 6.72
N VAL A 193 -5.96 20.98 6.11
CA VAL A 193 -4.68 20.83 5.40
C VAL A 193 -4.68 21.63 4.11
N TRP A 194 -5.80 21.64 3.36
CA TRP A 194 -5.94 22.45 2.15
C TRP A 194 -5.82 23.95 2.46
N GLN A 195 -6.49 24.43 3.51
CA GLN A 195 -6.35 25.81 3.99
C GLN A 195 -4.91 26.14 4.39
N LEU A 196 -4.25 25.26 5.17
CA LEU A 196 -2.85 25.43 5.56
C LEU A 196 -1.92 25.50 4.34
N SER A 197 -2.21 24.70 3.31
CA SER A 197 -1.42 24.64 2.09
C SER A 197 -1.43 25.96 1.29
N GLU A 198 -2.46 26.79 1.51
CA GLU A 198 -2.64 28.11 0.90
C GLU A 198 -2.16 29.25 1.79
N SER A 199 -2.32 29.14 3.11
CA SER A 199 -1.98 30.20 4.06
C SER A 199 -0.50 30.21 4.45
N ASP A 200 0.12 29.05 4.62
CA ASP A 200 1.45 28.93 5.24
C ASP A 200 2.60 29.13 4.21
N PRO A 201 3.61 29.95 4.54
CA PRO A 201 4.69 30.28 3.60
C PRO A 201 5.62 29.11 3.25
N VAL A 202 5.62 27.99 4.00
CA VAL A 202 6.37 26.77 3.65
C VAL A 202 5.81 26.12 2.39
N PHE A 203 4.48 26.17 2.24
CA PHE A 203 3.74 25.45 1.20
C PHE A 203 3.27 26.37 0.08
N ARG A 204 2.78 27.57 0.42
CA ARG A 204 2.16 28.52 -0.52
C ARG A 204 3.01 28.83 -1.75
N TYR A 205 4.32 29.01 -1.57
CA TYR A 205 5.24 29.40 -2.66
C TYR A 205 5.93 28.21 -3.35
N HIS A 206 5.75 26.98 -2.85
CA HIS A 206 6.43 25.79 -3.36
C HIS A 206 5.43 24.70 -3.70
N GLU A 207 5.00 24.68 -4.96
CA GLU A 207 3.98 23.77 -5.48
C GLU A 207 4.27 22.29 -5.16
N ARG A 208 5.51 21.82 -5.34
CA ARG A 208 5.88 20.43 -5.00
C ARG A 208 5.70 20.10 -3.52
N ARG A 209 6.02 21.04 -2.62
CA ARG A 209 5.83 20.85 -1.17
C ARG A 209 4.34 20.87 -0.82
N ARG A 210 3.58 21.76 -1.45
CA ARG A 210 2.12 21.84 -1.33
C ARG A 210 1.48 20.52 -1.74
N HIS A 211 1.84 19.99 -2.92
CA HIS A 211 1.32 18.72 -3.42
C HIS A 211 1.69 17.56 -2.51
N LYS A 212 2.96 17.48 -2.04
CA LYS A 212 3.36 16.40 -1.13
C LYS A 212 2.63 16.45 0.22
N LEU A 213 2.36 17.64 0.76
CA LEU A 213 1.53 17.80 1.97
C LEU A 213 0.12 17.25 1.72
N GLN A 214 -0.52 17.72 0.65
CA GLN A 214 -1.88 17.30 0.27
C GLN A 214 -1.96 15.78 0.05
N GLU A 215 -1.01 15.21 -0.69
CA GLU A 215 -0.94 13.79 -0.99
C GLU A 215 -0.75 12.94 0.27
N THR A 216 0.17 13.35 1.15
CA THR A 216 0.47 12.64 2.39
C THR A 216 -0.75 12.63 3.33
N CYS A 217 -1.41 13.78 3.49
CA CYS A 217 -2.55 13.90 4.40
C CYS A 217 -3.82 13.26 3.83
N LEU A 218 -4.08 13.39 2.52
CA LEU A 218 -5.21 12.73 1.88
C LEU A 218 -5.03 11.21 1.87
N GLY A 219 -3.83 10.72 1.52
CA GLY A 219 -3.50 9.29 1.59
C GLY A 219 -3.67 8.72 3.00
N LEU A 220 -3.31 9.49 4.06
CA LEU A 220 -3.52 9.07 5.45
C LEU A 220 -5.02 9.00 5.81
N ALA A 221 -5.83 9.94 5.34
CA ALA A 221 -7.28 9.92 5.56
C ALA A 221 -7.94 8.74 4.85
N LEU A 222 -7.57 8.47 3.60
CA LEU A 222 -8.08 7.34 2.82
C LEU A 222 -7.63 6.00 3.44
N PHE A 223 -6.38 5.87 3.87
CA PHE A 223 -5.87 4.71 4.61
C PHE A 223 -6.76 4.36 5.81
N LYS A 224 -7.21 5.35 6.58
CA LYS A 224 -8.10 5.11 7.74
C LYS A 224 -9.46 4.54 7.33
N LEU A 225 -10.00 4.97 6.20
CA LEU A 225 -11.25 4.45 5.65
C LEU A 225 -11.09 3.05 5.08
N LEU A 226 -10.02 2.80 4.32
CA LEU A 226 -9.72 1.49 3.77
C LEU A 226 -9.46 0.46 4.87
N ARG A 227 -8.75 0.87 5.93
CA ARG A 227 -8.52 0.04 7.11
C ARG A 227 -9.82 -0.35 7.82
N ARG A 228 -10.79 0.55 7.98
CA ARG A 228 -12.11 0.22 8.56
C ARG A 228 -12.77 -0.94 7.81
N ARG A 229 -12.73 -0.88 6.48
CA ARG A 229 -13.30 -1.91 5.62
C ARG A 229 -12.59 -3.26 5.80
N LEU A 230 -11.26 -3.26 5.82
CA LEU A 230 -10.43 -4.46 5.99
C LEU A 230 -10.61 -5.09 7.38
N GLU A 231 -10.86 -4.28 8.42
CA GLU A 231 -11.19 -4.77 9.76
C GLU A 231 -12.69 -5.10 9.94
N GLY A 232 -13.49 -5.10 8.86
CA GLY A 232 -14.89 -5.50 8.88
C GLY A 232 -15.88 -4.53 9.52
N HIS A 233 -15.47 -3.28 9.80
CA HIS A 233 -16.34 -2.27 10.37
C HIS A 233 -17.40 -1.79 9.37
N HIS A 234 -18.53 -1.28 9.88
CA HIS A 234 -19.62 -0.78 9.05
C HIS A 234 -19.21 0.49 8.28
N MET A 235 -19.49 0.52 6.98
CA MET A 235 -19.18 1.63 6.07
C MET A 235 -20.47 2.39 5.75
N VAL A 236 -20.83 3.35 6.62
CA VAL A 236 -22.04 4.18 6.48
C VAL A 236 -22.02 4.96 5.16
N GLU A 237 -20.83 5.36 4.73
CA GLU A 237 -20.58 6.05 3.45
C GLU A 237 -20.77 5.16 2.22
N ALA A 238 -20.82 3.83 2.36
CA ALA A 238 -20.98 2.90 1.23
C ALA A 238 -22.42 2.35 1.08
N GLY A 239 -23.29 2.59 2.06
CA GLY A 239 -24.69 2.12 2.06
C GLY A 239 -25.63 2.87 1.11
N ALA A 240 -26.84 2.36 0.89
CA ALA A 240 -27.81 2.81 -0.14
C ALA A 240 -28.41 4.23 0.03
N GLY A 241 -27.77 5.13 0.79
CA GLY A 241 -28.26 6.49 1.07
C GLY A 241 -27.34 7.62 0.57
N GLY A 242 -27.53 8.83 1.11
CA GLY A 242 -26.75 10.02 0.75
C GLY A 242 -25.23 9.88 0.94
N GLY A 243 -24.78 8.99 1.84
CA GLY A 243 -23.35 8.71 2.06
C GLY A 243 -22.63 8.15 0.82
N ARG A 244 -23.28 7.27 0.05
CA ARG A 244 -22.71 6.69 -1.18
C ARG A 244 -22.49 7.74 -2.26
N ARG A 245 -23.37 8.75 -2.33
CA ARG A 245 -23.20 9.88 -3.25
C ARG A 245 -21.99 10.72 -2.85
N GLN A 246 -21.85 11.04 -1.57
CA GLN A 246 -20.71 11.82 -1.08
C GLN A 246 -19.36 11.13 -1.33
N ALA A 247 -19.25 9.85 -1.01
CA ALA A 247 -18.03 9.08 -1.22
C ALA A 247 -17.68 9.00 -2.72
N ARG A 248 -18.70 8.79 -3.56
CA ARG A 248 -18.57 8.80 -5.01
C ARG A 248 -18.15 10.16 -5.57
N ASP A 249 -18.75 11.26 -5.10
CA ASP A 249 -18.42 12.62 -5.53
C ASP A 249 -16.99 13.00 -5.12
N LEU A 250 -16.57 12.61 -3.91
CA LEU A 250 -15.20 12.81 -3.45
C LEU A 250 -14.17 12.11 -4.37
N VAL A 251 -14.44 10.87 -4.78
CA VAL A 251 -13.55 10.17 -5.71
C VAL A 251 -13.63 10.79 -7.10
N ARG A 252 -14.84 11.00 -7.64
CA ARG A 252 -15.05 11.45 -9.02
C ARG A 252 -14.51 12.86 -9.28
N TRP A 253 -14.80 13.78 -8.38
CA TRP A 253 -14.48 15.19 -8.55
C TRP A 253 -13.25 15.60 -7.75
N GLY A 254 -13.09 15.12 -6.52
CA GLY A 254 -11.88 15.39 -5.74
C GLY A 254 -10.67 14.60 -6.25
N LEU A 255 -10.67 13.28 -6.04
CA LEU A 255 -9.50 12.45 -6.31
C LEU A 255 -9.14 12.39 -7.80
N LEU A 256 -10.11 12.21 -8.70
CA LEU A 256 -9.84 11.96 -10.12
C LEU A 256 -9.82 13.24 -10.99
N GLN A 257 -10.64 14.25 -10.66
CA GLN A 257 -10.75 15.48 -11.46
C GLN A 257 -9.83 16.59 -10.94
N GLU A 258 -9.93 16.98 -9.66
CA GLU A 258 -9.13 18.09 -9.09
C GLU A 258 -7.63 17.76 -9.03
N LEU A 259 -7.24 16.53 -8.67
CA LEU A 259 -5.83 16.14 -8.60
C LEU A 259 -5.23 15.79 -9.97
N GLY A 260 -6.05 15.24 -10.86
CA GLY A 260 -5.60 14.62 -12.12
C GLY A 260 -4.95 13.25 -11.90
N ALA A 261 -4.67 12.57 -13.02
CA ALA A 261 -4.35 11.14 -12.98
C ALA A 261 -3.07 10.76 -12.20
N GLU A 262 -1.96 11.47 -12.43
CA GLU A 262 -0.69 11.18 -11.75
C GLU A 262 -0.83 11.28 -10.23
N ARG A 263 -1.35 12.43 -9.76
CA ARG A 263 -1.48 12.71 -8.33
C ARG A 263 -2.52 11.81 -7.67
N ALA A 264 -3.58 11.42 -8.38
CA ALA A 264 -4.56 10.45 -7.87
C ALA A 264 -3.89 9.11 -7.53
N PHE A 265 -3.06 8.60 -8.45
CA PHE A 265 -2.29 7.38 -8.20
C PHE A 265 -1.24 7.56 -7.10
N ASP A 266 -0.58 8.71 -7.01
CA ASP A 266 0.39 8.99 -5.93
C ASP A 266 -0.27 9.03 -4.55
N VAL A 267 -1.49 9.58 -4.44
CA VAL A 267 -2.30 9.56 -3.20
C VAL A 267 -2.65 8.14 -2.80
N VAL A 268 -3.08 7.32 -3.75
CA VAL A 268 -3.48 5.93 -3.49
C VAL A 268 -2.26 5.08 -3.16
N GLU A 269 -1.13 5.27 -3.83
CA GLU A 269 0.14 4.61 -3.48
C GLU A 269 0.57 4.98 -2.06
N GLN A 270 0.43 6.25 -1.67
CA GLN A 270 0.72 6.71 -0.31
C GLN A 270 -0.21 6.06 0.72
N GLU A 271 -1.51 5.97 0.42
CA GLU A 271 -2.50 5.23 1.22
C GLU A 271 -2.10 3.76 1.41
N LEU A 272 -1.77 3.07 0.32
CA LEU A 272 -1.42 1.65 0.34
C LEU A 272 -0.10 1.42 1.07
N THR A 273 0.86 2.34 0.95
CA THR A 273 2.11 2.34 1.69
C THR A 273 1.86 2.47 3.20
N PHE A 274 0.97 3.39 3.62
CA PHE A 274 0.59 3.48 5.04
C PHE A 274 -0.03 2.18 5.56
N LEU A 275 -0.82 1.51 4.73
CA LEU A 275 -1.46 0.23 5.05
C LEU A 275 -0.43 -0.90 5.18
N ASP A 276 0.48 -1.03 4.23
CA ASP A 276 1.59 -1.99 4.28
C ASP A 276 2.49 -1.73 5.49
N GLU A 277 2.97 -0.50 5.67
CA GLU A 277 3.78 -0.09 6.84
C GLU A 277 3.06 -0.36 8.17
N TYR A 278 1.73 -0.19 8.23
CA TYR A 278 0.92 -0.51 9.42
C TYR A 278 0.90 -2.01 9.72
N TYR A 279 0.80 -2.86 8.69
CA TYR A 279 0.80 -4.31 8.89
C TYR A 279 2.19 -4.91 9.02
N GLN A 280 3.26 -4.19 8.68
CA GLN A 280 4.62 -4.62 8.96
C GLN A 280 4.95 -4.48 10.45
N ALA A 281 5.58 -5.51 11.04
CA ALA A 281 5.76 -5.66 12.49
C ALA A 281 6.62 -4.57 13.19
N ILE A 282 7.25 -3.68 12.40
CA ILE A 282 8.29 -2.73 12.85
C ILE A 282 7.70 -1.38 13.28
N ILE A 283 6.60 -0.92 12.65
CA ILE A 283 6.15 0.48 12.70
C ILE A 283 4.99 0.78 13.69
N PRO A 284 4.03 -0.14 13.97
CA PRO A 284 2.86 0.18 14.82
C PRO A 284 3.18 0.67 16.24
N LEU A 285 4.37 0.34 16.75
CA LEU A 285 4.82 0.73 18.09
C LEU A 285 5.34 2.18 18.17
N ALA A 286 5.71 2.79 17.04
CA ALA A 286 6.24 4.14 16.96
C ALA A 286 5.14 5.22 16.78
N LEU A 287 3.97 4.82 16.28
CA LEU A 287 2.88 5.72 15.86
C LEU A 287 2.26 6.58 16.97
N PRO A 288 1.92 6.03 18.17
CA PRO A 288 1.25 6.84 19.20
C PRO A 288 2.22 7.79 19.91
N LYS A 289 3.50 7.39 20.02
CA LYS A 289 4.52 8.09 20.82
C LYS A 289 5.91 7.92 20.20
N PRO A 290 6.33 8.78 19.26
CA PRO A 290 7.65 8.67 18.60
C PRO A 290 8.80 8.65 19.62
N LYS A 291 8.64 9.33 20.76
CA LYS A 291 9.61 9.33 21.87
C LYS A 291 9.97 7.92 22.38
N LEU A 292 9.02 6.98 22.39
CA LEU A 292 9.25 5.60 22.84
C LEU A 292 10.15 4.82 21.87
N PHE A 293 10.05 5.13 20.58
CA PHE A 293 10.88 4.54 19.53
C PHE A 293 12.32 5.06 19.61
N PHE A 294 12.52 6.37 19.74
CA PHE A 294 13.85 6.95 19.97
C PHE A 294 14.49 6.40 21.26
N ALA A 295 13.72 6.30 22.34
CA ALA A 295 14.19 5.66 23.57
C ALA A 295 14.53 4.17 23.37
N ASN A 296 13.84 3.47 22.46
CA ASN A 296 14.16 2.08 22.11
C ASN A 296 15.50 1.94 21.44
N PHE A 297 15.73 2.77 20.42
CA PHE A 297 16.97 2.77 19.69
C PHE A 297 18.14 3.12 20.61
N ALA A 298 18.01 4.20 21.41
CA ALA A 298 19.02 4.59 22.39
C ALA A 298 19.32 3.47 23.41
N PHE A 299 18.29 2.82 23.95
CA PHE A 299 18.45 1.69 24.85
C PHE A 299 19.14 0.49 24.19
N SER A 300 18.86 0.22 22.92
CA SER A 300 19.50 -0.87 22.19
C SER A 300 20.97 -0.58 21.90
N ILE A 301 21.33 0.66 21.55
CA ILE A 301 22.74 1.07 21.40
C ILE A 301 23.48 0.95 22.73
N PHE A 302 22.86 1.38 23.83
CA PHE A 302 23.43 1.24 25.17
C PHE A 302 23.67 -0.24 25.52
N PHE A 303 22.70 -1.12 25.24
CA PHE A 303 22.86 -2.56 25.45
C PHE A 303 24.03 -3.15 24.65
N ILE A 304 24.17 -2.79 23.37
CA ILE A 304 25.28 -3.25 22.52
C ILE A 304 26.62 -2.79 23.10
N LEU A 305 26.70 -1.55 23.58
CA LEU A 305 27.91 -1.01 24.18
C LEU A 305 28.30 -1.77 25.47
N VAL A 306 27.34 -2.02 26.37
CA VAL A 306 27.58 -2.84 27.58
C VAL A 306 27.97 -4.28 27.22
N TYR A 307 27.35 -4.85 26.18
CA TYR A 307 27.67 -6.18 25.69
C TYR A 307 29.10 -6.26 25.15
N CYS A 308 29.52 -5.29 24.33
CA CYS A 308 30.90 -5.21 23.85
C CYS A 308 31.89 -5.13 25.00
N ILE A 309 31.61 -4.31 26.02
CA ILE A 309 32.47 -4.22 27.22
C ILE A 309 32.55 -5.56 27.95
N ALA A 310 31.41 -6.25 28.14
CA ALA A 310 31.38 -7.54 28.81
C ALA A 310 32.18 -8.62 28.05
N VAL A 311 32.01 -8.71 26.73
CA VAL A 311 32.79 -9.62 25.88
C VAL A 311 34.28 -9.28 25.98
N MET A 312 34.61 -8.00 25.95
CA MET A 312 36.01 -7.54 26.02
C MET A 312 36.68 -7.90 27.35
N LEU A 313 35.94 -7.85 28.45
CA LEU A 313 36.45 -8.24 29.78
C LEU A 313 36.62 -9.75 29.90
N VAL A 314 35.69 -10.54 29.36
CA VAL A 314 35.72 -12.00 29.41
C VAL A 314 36.86 -12.57 28.56
N THR A 315 37.11 -12.00 27.38
CA THR A 315 38.14 -12.53 26.47
C THR A 315 39.51 -11.91 26.67
N GLY A 316 39.64 -10.82 27.43
CA GLY A 316 40.79 -9.94 27.37
C GLY A 316 41.71 -9.88 28.59
N ASN A 317 41.32 -10.38 29.78
CA ASN A 317 42.10 -10.27 31.03
C ASN A 317 42.75 -8.87 31.29
N GLY A 318 42.18 -7.79 30.74
CA GLY A 318 42.71 -6.41 30.85
C GLY A 318 43.64 -5.95 29.71
N ASP A 319 44.33 -6.84 28.98
CA ASP A 319 45.31 -6.45 27.95
C ASP A 319 44.67 -5.97 26.63
N MET A 320 43.45 -6.41 26.36
CA MET A 320 42.77 -6.07 25.10
C MET A 320 42.32 -4.59 25.02
N PHE A 321 42.20 -3.88 26.16
CA PHE A 321 41.96 -2.43 26.18
C PHE A 321 43.14 -1.65 25.59
N HIS A 322 44.38 -2.11 25.85
CA HIS A 322 45.56 -1.54 25.23
C HIS A 322 45.59 -1.80 23.72
N VAL A 323 45.19 -2.99 23.28
CA VAL A 323 45.12 -3.34 21.86
C VAL A 323 44.04 -2.54 21.14
N LEU A 324 42.83 -2.39 21.71
CA LEU A 324 41.74 -1.61 21.11
C LEU A 324 42.04 -0.11 21.10
N ALA A 325 42.65 0.42 22.16
CA ALA A 325 43.14 1.81 22.19
C ALA A 325 44.23 2.04 21.13
N SER A 326 45.08 1.05 20.87
CA SER A 326 46.10 1.12 19.81
C SER A 326 45.49 1.04 18.40
N LEU A 327 44.43 0.25 18.20
CA LEU A 327 43.68 0.15 16.95
C LEU A 327 42.89 1.43 16.65
N LEU A 328 42.23 2.01 17.66
CA LEU A 328 41.53 3.30 17.52
C LEU A 328 42.50 4.45 17.26
N ARG A 329 43.69 4.45 17.90
CA ARG A 329 44.79 5.35 17.52
C ARG A 329 45.25 5.11 16.08
N GLY A 330 45.46 3.86 15.68
CA GLY A 330 45.85 3.52 14.32
C GLY A 330 44.82 3.89 13.25
N LEU A 331 43.53 3.94 13.59
CA LEU A 331 42.46 4.39 12.70
C LEU A 331 42.42 5.92 12.56
N VAL A 332 42.83 6.64 13.60
CA VAL A 332 42.97 8.11 13.61
C VAL A 332 44.29 8.53 12.93
N ASP A 333 45.33 7.72 13.04
CA ASP A 333 46.65 7.95 12.45
C ASP A 333 46.79 7.43 11.00
N LEU A 334 45.71 6.87 10.40
CA LEU A 334 45.70 6.35 9.03
C LEU A 334 45.72 7.44 7.94
N SER A 335 46.28 8.62 8.25
CA SER A 335 46.54 9.70 7.30
C SER A 335 47.99 10.19 7.27
N ALA A 336 48.96 9.44 7.81
CA ALA A 336 50.38 9.78 7.65
C ALA A 336 51.27 8.53 7.45
N ASP A 337 51.83 8.43 6.24
CA ASP A 337 52.92 7.58 5.76
C ASP A 337 52.75 6.04 5.66
N MET A 338 52.24 5.63 4.50
CA MET A 338 52.42 4.28 3.95
C MET A 338 53.78 4.13 3.26
N VAL A 339 54.65 3.24 3.75
CA VAL A 339 55.48 2.29 2.95
C VAL A 339 56.11 1.23 3.88
N LEU A 340 56.38 1.55 5.17
CA LEU A 340 56.94 0.58 6.12
C LEU A 340 55.88 -0.35 6.78
N GLN A 341 54.59 -0.06 6.60
CA GLN A 341 53.48 -0.78 7.24
C GLN A 341 53.12 -2.12 6.57
N TYR A 342 53.55 -2.42 5.34
CA TYR A 342 53.08 -3.61 4.63
C TYR A 342 53.67 -4.94 5.17
N ARG A 343 54.93 -4.95 5.60
CA ARG A 343 55.55 -6.15 6.20
C ARG A 343 55.09 -6.41 7.64
N CYS A 344 54.85 -5.35 8.41
CA CYS A 344 54.22 -5.47 9.74
C CYS A 344 52.74 -5.88 9.62
N PHE A 345 52.00 -5.35 8.63
CA PHE A 345 50.61 -5.73 8.39
C PHE A 345 50.47 -7.22 8.04
N LEU A 346 51.38 -7.80 7.27
CA LEU A 346 51.37 -9.24 6.97
C LEU A 346 51.68 -10.12 8.19
N HIS A 347 52.62 -9.71 9.05
CA HIS A 347 52.91 -10.44 10.28
C HIS A 347 51.79 -10.30 11.33
N GLN A 348 51.25 -9.09 11.46
CA GLN A 348 50.15 -8.77 12.37
C GLN A 348 48.83 -9.37 11.89
N ALA A 349 48.61 -9.50 10.57
CA ALA A 349 47.53 -10.27 9.97
C ALA A 349 47.74 -11.78 10.16
N SER A 350 48.97 -12.31 10.10
CA SER A 350 49.23 -13.73 10.39
C SER A 350 48.97 -14.10 11.86
N PHE A 351 49.28 -13.17 12.79
CA PHE A 351 48.95 -13.29 14.21
C PHE A 351 47.44 -13.13 14.46
N LEU A 352 46.78 -12.20 13.75
CA LEU A 352 45.32 -12.07 13.76
C LEU A 352 44.64 -13.33 13.23
N VAL A 353 45.11 -13.90 12.11
CA VAL A 353 44.59 -15.13 11.51
C VAL A 353 44.82 -16.32 12.44
N GLY A 354 45.96 -16.38 13.14
CA GLY A 354 46.22 -17.37 14.20
C GLY A 354 45.30 -17.25 15.41
N MET A 355 44.99 -16.02 15.87
CA MET A 355 43.99 -15.79 16.91
C MET A 355 42.56 -16.09 16.43
N VAL A 356 42.24 -15.76 15.17
CA VAL A 356 40.94 -15.98 14.52
C VAL A 356 40.65 -17.48 14.34
N LEU A 357 41.64 -18.29 13.98
CA LEU A 357 41.50 -19.76 13.87
C LEU A 357 41.33 -20.46 15.22
N SER A 358 41.77 -19.85 16.34
CA SER A 358 41.61 -20.36 17.71
C SER A 358 40.31 -19.88 18.39
N SER A 359 39.62 -18.88 17.83
CA SER A 359 38.49 -18.17 18.47
C SER A 359 37.24 -18.08 17.58
N SER A 360 36.83 -19.22 17.02
CA SER A 360 35.57 -19.34 16.26
C SER A 360 34.37 -18.71 17.00
N ASP A 361 34.30 -18.87 18.33
CA ASP A 361 33.26 -18.27 19.18
C ASP A 361 33.31 -16.73 19.26
N LEU A 362 34.51 -16.13 19.20
CA LEU A 362 34.69 -14.68 19.24
C LEU A 362 34.29 -14.04 17.90
N ILE A 363 34.62 -14.70 16.79
CA ILE A 363 34.19 -14.30 15.45
C ILE A 363 32.67 -14.38 15.34
N ILE A 364 32.06 -15.48 15.77
CA ILE A 364 30.60 -15.64 15.78
C ILE A 364 29.97 -14.53 16.62
N THR A 365 30.53 -14.23 17.79
CA THR A 365 30.04 -13.17 18.67
C THR A 365 30.10 -11.78 18.03
N PHE A 366 31.21 -11.45 17.36
CA PHE A 366 31.38 -10.18 16.66
C PHE A 366 30.41 -10.05 15.47
N LEU A 367 30.28 -11.10 14.66
CA LEU A 367 29.36 -11.15 13.53
C LEU A 367 27.90 -10.97 13.97
N LEU A 368 27.47 -11.67 15.02
CA LEU A 368 26.12 -11.52 15.56
C LEU A 368 25.90 -10.09 16.11
N THR A 369 26.90 -9.50 16.78
CA THR A 369 26.79 -8.14 17.35
C THR A 369 26.66 -7.07 16.27
N ILE A 370 27.48 -7.16 15.21
CA ILE A 370 27.36 -6.30 14.02
C ILE A 370 25.98 -6.48 13.40
N THR A 371 25.52 -7.72 13.20
CA THR A 371 24.21 -7.99 12.61
C THR A 371 23.10 -7.32 13.41
N LEU A 372 23.14 -7.40 14.74
CA LEU A 372 22.16 -6.76 15.61
C LEU A 372 22.22 -5.23 15.53
N LEU A 373 23.41 -4.63 15.51
CA LEU A 373 23.59 -3.18 15.32
C LEU A 373 23.04 -2.72 13.97
N THR A 374 23.38 -3.45 12.90
CA THR A 374 22.90 -3.17 11.54
C THR A 374 21.39 -3.24 11.46
N VAL A 375 20.77 -4.26 12.05
CA VAL A 375 19.30 -4.42 12.08
C VAL A 375 18.62 -3.27 12.85
N GLU A 376 19.10 -2.92 14.06
CA GLU A 376 18.52 -1.83 14.85
C GLU A 376 18.70 -0.47 14.16
N THR A 377 19.87 -0.24 13.53
CA THR A 377 20.15 0.99 12.78
C THR A 377 19.30 1.07 11.51
N TYR A 378 19.12 -0.06 10.81
CA TYR A 378 18.26 -0.15 9.64
C TYR A 378 16.81 0.17 9.99
N GLU A 379 16.24 -0.43 11.04
CA GLU A 379 14.88 -0.13 11.49
C GLU A 379 14.70 1.35 11.87
N PHE A 380 15.71 1.94 12.54
CA PHE A 380 15.69 3.34 12.90
C PHE A 380 15.71 4.27 11.68
N ILE A 381 16.62 4.03 10.75
CA ILE A 381 16.71 4.80 9.49
C ILE A 381 15.43 4.62 8.68
N HIS A 382 14.92 3.39 8.56
CA HIS A 382 13.70 3.10 7.84
C HIS A 382 12.50 3.84 8.44
N TYR A 383 12.37 3.89 9.77
CA TYR A 383 11.35 4.70 10.43
C TYR A 383 11.52 6.20 10.17
N LEU A 384 12.73 6.76 10.25
CA LEU A 384 12.96 8.19 9.98
C LEU A 384 12.61 8.57 8.53
N LEU A 385 12.85 7.65 7.60
CA LEU A 385 12.51 7.79 6.19
C LEU A 385 11.10 7.32 5.85
N SER A 386 10.33 6.79 6.82
CA SER A 386 8.98 6.28 6.59
C SER A 386 8.02 7.41 6.25
N ASP A 387 6.97 7.05 5.51
CA ASP A 387 5.90 7.97 5.20
C ASP A 387 5.06 8.33 6.43
N TRP A 388 4.91 7.38 7.36
CA TRP A 388 4.30 7.63 8.67
C TRP A 388 5.00 8.73 9.47
N HIS A 389 6.34 8.76 9.48
CA HIS A 389 7.08 9.81 10.17
C HIS A 389 6.82 11.18 9.56
N LEU A 390 6.85 11.29 8.23
CA LEU A 390 6.53 12.52 7.52
C LEU A 390 5.11 12.99 7.86
N ALA A 391 4.11 12.10 7.77
CA ALA A 391 2.72 12.42 8.06
C ALA A 391 2.55 12.92 9.50
N SER A 392 3.20 12.28 10.47
CA SER A 392 3.19 12.70 11.88
C SER A 392 3.80 14.08 12.08
N VAL A 393 4.93 14.39 11.43
CA VAL A 393 5.56 15.71 11.49
C VAL A 393 4.65 16.78 10.90
N LEU A 394 4.07 16.53 9.72
CA LEU A 394 3.17 17.48 9.04
C LEU A 394 1.89 17.72 9.83
N CYS A 395 1.26 16.68 10.37
CA CYS A 395 0.04 16.83 11.17
C CYS A 395 0.31 17.54 12.50
N ASN A 396 1.46 17.28 13.15
CA ASN A 396 1.85 18.01 14.36
C ASN A 396 2.13 19.49 14.07
N TYR A 397 2.70 19.80 12.89
CA TYR A 397 2.90 21.16 12.42
C TYR A 397 1.57 21.87 12.14
N ALA A 398 0.63 21.19 11.46
CA ALA A 398 -0.71 21.72 11.19
C ALA A 398 -1.50 22.00 12.47
N ARG A 399 -1.42 21.11 13.47
CA ARG A 399 -2.18 21.21 14.72
C ARG A 399 -1.69 22.29 15.69
N LYS A 400 -0.41 22.68 15.65
CA LYS A 400 0.18 23.54 16.69
C LYS A 400 0.69 24.86 16.10
N PRO A 401 -0.06 25.97 16.21
CA PRO A 401 0.40 27.27 15.68
C PRO A 401 1.70 27.75 16.33
N ALA A 402 1.95 27.38 17.59
CA ALA A 402 3.21 27.66 18.26
C ALA A 402 4.44 27.03 17.57
N LEU A 403 4.27 25.87 16.92
CA LEU A 403 5.35 25.21 16.16
C LEU A 403 5.62 25.92 14.83
N GLN A 404 4.58 26.49 14.21
CA GLN A 404 4.68 27.22 12.94
C GLN A 404 5.55 28.47 13.08
N LYS A 405 5.48 29.14 14.24
CA LYS A 405 6.30 30.32 14.57
C LYS A 405 7.79 30.00 14.77
N GLN A 406 8.17 28.74 15.00
CA GLN A 406 9.55 28.36 15.29
C GLN A 406 10.37 28.07 14.02
N ALA A 407 11.38 28.90 13.74
CA ALA A 407 12.24 28.76 12.56
C ALA A 407 13.01 27.41 12.49
N ARG A 408 13.32 26.79 13.63
CA ARG A 408 13.96 25.46 13.66
C ARG A 408 13.02 24.36 13.20
N VAL A 409 11.76 24.41 13.63
CA VAL A 409 10.73 23.44 13.24
C VAL A 409 10.41 23.59 11.77
N ARG A 410 10.23 24.83 11.30
CA ARG A 410 10.02 25.12 9.87
C ARG A 410 11.12 24.52 9.00
N ARG A 411 12.40 24.75 9.35
CA ARG A 411 13.54 24.16 8.63
C ARG A 411 13.55 22.63 8.69
N ALA A 412 13.14 22.03 9.80
CA ALA A 412 13.04 20.57 9.90
C ALA A 412 11.94 19.99 9.00
N VAL A 413 10.77 20.65 8.93
CA VAL A 413 9.67 20.29 8.00
C VAL A 413 10.13 20.43 6.56
N GLU A 414 10.79 21.53 6.21
CA GLU A 414 11.34 21.76 4.88
C GLU A 414 12.37 20.70 4.49
N ALA A 415 13.25 20.30 5.41
CA ALA A 415 14.22 19.23 5.19
C ALA A 415 13.55 17.87 5.00
N ALA A 416 12.56 17.51 5.83
CA ALA A 416 11.81 16.27 5.70
C ALA A 416 11.08 16.18 4.36
N LEU A 417 10.43 17.27 3.94
CA LEU A 417 9.78 17.38 2.63
C LEU A 417 10.80 17.33 1.48
N TRP A 418 11.97 17.96 1.63
CA TRP A 418 13.01 17.96 0.60
C TRP A 418 13.53 16.56 0.29
N VAL A 419 13.68 15.71 1.32
CA VAL A 419 14.05 14.30 1.16
C VAL A 419 12.95 13.56 0.40
N LYS A 420 11.68 13.75 0.81
CA LYS A 420 10.54 13.00 0.29
C LYS A 420 10.07 13.42 -1.10
N VAL A 421 10.22 14.70 -1.46
CA VAL A 421 9.92 15.20 -2.82
C VAL A 421 10.93 14.69 -3.86
N ARG A 422 12.12 14.22 -3.44
CA ARG A 422 13.08 13.55 -4.34
C ARG A 422 12.82 12.07 -4.52
N SER A 423 12.10 11.44 -3.60
CA SER A 423 11.82 10.00 -3.60
C SER A 423 10.42 9.71 -4.11
N ASN A 424 10.02 10.29 -5.25
CA ASN A 424 8.68 10.05 -5.80
C ASN A 424 8.51 8.55 -6.09
N PRO A 425 7.42 7.93 -5.60
CA PRO A 425 7.19 6.51 -5.84
C PRO A 425 6.95 6.29 -7.33
N VAL A 426 7.72 5.40 -7.93
CA VAL A 426 7.46 4.93 -9.28
C VAL A 426 6.64 3.67 -9.15
N ILE A 427 5.37 3.74 -9.53
CA ILE A 427 4.49 2.58 -9.53
C ILE A 427 4.95 1.64 -10.64
N LYS A 428 5.38 0.44 -10.25
CA LYS A 428 5.89 -0.57 -11.17
C LYS A 428 4.95 -1.75 -11.31
N VAL A 429 4.91 -2.31 -12.51
CA VAL A 429 4.12 -3.50 -12.85
C VAL A 429 5.02 -4.60 -13.37
N HIS A 430 4.79 -5.82 -12.88
CA HIS A 430 5.43 -7.01 -13.38
C HIS A 430 4.99 -7.30 -14.82
N GLN A 431 5.94 -7.70 -15.67
CA GLN A 431 5.72 -7.91 -17.09
C GLN A 431 5.82 -9.40 -17.44
N PHE A 432 4.78 -9.93 -18.10
CA PHE A 432 4.75 -11.29 -18.59
C PHE A 432 4.30 -11.37 -20.05
N THR A 433 4.81 -12.34 -20.81
CA THR A 433 4.53 -12.48 -22.24
C THR A 433 4.44 -13.96 -22.63
N LEU A 434 3.30 -14.38 -23.19
CA LEU A 434 3.03 -15.78 -23.55
C LEU A 434 4.03 -16.37 -24.57
N LEU A 435 4.53 -15.58 -25.53
CA LEU A 435 5.45 -16.08 -26.58
C LEU A 435 6.93 -16.15 -26.15
N LYS A 436 7.35 -15.51 -25.04
CA LYS A 436 8.78 -15.40 -24.64
C LYS A 436 9.23 -16.43 -23.59
N THR A 437 8.54 -17.58 -23.51
CA THR A 437 8.77 -18.63 -22.49
C THR A 437 10.21 -19.20 -22.41
N HIS A 438 11.01 -19.10 -23.48
CA HIS A 438 12.39 -19.62 -23.50
C HIS A 438 13.40 -18.73 -22.73
N GLN A 439 13.10 -17.44 -22.52
CA GLN A 439 14.01 -16.49 -21.85
C GLN A 439 14.06 -16.63 -20.32
N LEU A 440 13.22 -17.50 -19.74
CA LEU A 440 13.12 -17.70 -18.28
C LEU A 440 14.19 -18.64 -17.71
N HIS A 441 15.02 -19.31 -18.53
CA HIS A 441 16.00 -20.30 -18.08
C HIS A 441 17.03 -19.78 -17.05
N PRO A 442 17.67 -18.60 -17.20
CA PRO A 442 18.57 -18.05 -16.19
C PRO A 442 17.84 -17.49 -14.95
N ARG A 443 16.52 -17.24 -15.04
CA ARG A 443 15.69 -16.70 -13.95
C ARG A 443 15.00 -17.78 -13.12
N ARG A 444 15.09 -19.06 -13.50
CA ARG A 444 14.53 -20.20 -12.74
C ARG A 444 15.10 -20.32 -11.34
N ILE A 445 16.39 -20.03 -11.16
CA ILE A 445 17.05 -20.04 -9.85
C ILE A 445 16.43 -18.97 -8.96
N TRP A 446 16.21 -17.76 -9.48
CA TRP A 446 15.55 -16.67 -8.76
C TRP A 446 14.08 -16.96 -8.47
N MET A 447 13.35 -17.61 -9.39
CA MET A 447 11.99 -18.07 -9.14
C MET A 447 11.92 -19.18 -8.08
N LEU A 448 12.86 -20.13 -8.06
CA LEU A 448 13.00 -21.13 -7.00
C LEU A 448 13.32 -20.46 -5.66
N LEU A 449 14.24 -19.48 -5.66
CA LEU A 449 14.59 -18.70 -4.48
C LEU A 449 13.40 -17.88 -3.96
N SER A 450 12.57 -17.33 -4.85
CA SER A 450 11.34 -16.61 -4.49
C SER A 450 10.32 -17.52 -3.80
N ARG A 451 10.18 -18.77 -4.27
CA ARG A 451 9.34 -19.80 -3.63
C ARG A 451 9.89 -20.22 -2.28
N LEU A 452 11.21 -20.38 -2.15
CA LEU A 452 11.87 -20.74 -0.89
C LEU A 452 11.78 -19.62 0.15
N LEU A 453 11.97 -18.37 -0.27
CA LEU A 453 11.90 -17.19 0.61
C LEU A 453 10.46 -16.72 0.88
N LYS A 454 9.44 -17.36 0.26
CA LYS A 454 8.05 -16.90 0.24
C LYS A 454 7.91 -15.39 -0.09
N ARG A 455 8.87 -14.84 -0.84
CA ARG A 455 8.89 -13.45 -1.29
C ARG A 455 8.40 -13.39 -2.73
N ARG A 456 7.61 -12.36 -3.05
CA ARG A 456 7.02 -12.18 -4.37
C ARG A 456 8.09 -12.22 -5.46
N LEU A 457 7.88 -13.15 -6.42
CA LEU A 457 8.61 -13.43 -7.65
C LEU A 457 9.87 -12.60 -7.98
N VAL A 458 10.96 -12.86 -7.25
CA VAL A 458 12.29 -12.33 -7.58
C VAL A 458 12.68 -12.81 -8.99
N GLY A 459 12.94 -11.87 -9.90
CA GLY A 459 13.47 -12.13 -11.24
C GLY A 459 12.51 -11.92 -12.42
N LEU A 460 11.26 -11.50 -12.23
CA LEU A 460 10.44 -10.97 -13.35
C LEU A 460 10.88 -9.56 -13.74
N PRO A 461 10.76 -9.16 -15.02
CA PRO A 461 10.98 -7.78 -15.41
C PRO A 461 9.85 -6.90 -14.87
N ASP A 462 10.20 -5.74 -14.32
CA ASP A 462 9.30 -4.69 -13.86
C ASP A 462 9.42 -3.45 -14.76
N VAL A 463 8.30 -2.80 -15.05
CA VAL A 463 8.24 -1.57 -15.86
C VAL A 463 7.39 -0.54 -15.13
N ALA A 464 7.76 0.74 -15.21
CA ALA A 464 6.97 1.82 -14.65
C ALA A 464 5.65 1.98 -15.42
N VAL A 465 4.54 2.15 -14.71
CA VAL A 465 3.26 2.47 -15.35
C VAL A 465 3.35 3.85 -15.99
N THR A 466 3.09 3.93 -17.29
CA THR A 466 3.18 5.18 -18.05
C THR A 466 2.06 6.16 -17.68
N ALA A 467 2.30 7.46 -17.95
CA ALA A 467 1.31 8.50 -17.68
C ALA A 467 0.02 8.29 -18.50
N GLU A 468 0.16 7.81 -19.73
CA GLU A 468 -0.93 7.47 -20.64
C GLU A 468 -1.79 6.34 -20.07
N ALA A 469 -1.18 5.31 -19.48
CA ALA A 469 -1.91 4.23 -18.81
C ALA A 469 -2.70 4.75 -17.61
N LYS A 470 -2.08 5.56 -16.75
CA LYS A 470 -2.77 6.18 -15.60
C LYS A 470 -3.95 7.05 -16.06
N LYS A 471 -3.76 7.87 -17.09
CA LYS A 471 -4.82 8.72 -17.66
C LYS A 471 -5.98 7.89 -18.22
N ALA A 472 -5.69 6.85 -19.01
CA ALA A 472 -6.72 5.99 -19.57
C ALA A 472 -7.56 5.30 -18.49
N ILE A 473 -6.92 4.80 -17.43
CA ILE A 473 -7.62 4.18 -16.28
C ILE A 473 -8.49 5.21 -15.55
N VAL A 474 -7.98 6.42 -15.33
CA VAL A 474 -8.72 7.49 -14.65
C VAL A 474 -9.94 7.94 -15.46
N GLU A 475 -9.82 8.06 -16.79
CA GLU A 475 -10.97 8.36 -17.64
C GLU A 475 -12.02 7.24 -17.60
N VAL A 476 -11.60 5.96 -17.63
CA VAL A 476 -12.53 4.85 -17.41
C VAL A 476 -13.21 4.96 -16.05
N LEU A 477 -12.47 5.20 -14.96
CA LEU A 477 -13.05 5.36 -13.62
C LEU A 477 -14.07 6.50 -13.57
N LYS A 478 -13.77 7.65 -14.20
CA LYS A 478 -14.72 8.77 -14.31
C LYS A 478 -16.01 8.34 -15.02
N THR A 479 -15.90 7.67 -16.17
CA THR A 479 -17.10 7.21 -16.92
C THR A 479 -17.95 6.23 -16.10
N VAL A 480 -17.32 5.31 -15.38
CA VAL A 480 -17.98 4.35 -14.47
C VAL A 480 -18.71 5.09 -13.34
N LEU A 481 -18.08 6.14 -12.80
CA LEU A 481 -18.59 6.99 -11.73
C LEU A 481 -19.58 8.06 -12.19
N ASP A 482 -19.78 8.27 -13.49
CA ASP A 482 -20.83 9.15 -14.01
C ASP A 482 -22.14 8.38 -14.27
N ARG A 483 -22.05 7.07 -14.51
CA ARG A 483 -23.23 6.22 -14.80
C ARG A 483 -24.10 5.96 -13.56
N PRO A 484 -25.43 6.07 -13.63
CA PRO A 484 -26.32 5.72 -12.52
C PRO A 484 -26.16 4.25 -12.09
N ASP A 485 -26.58 3.92 -10.86
CA ASP A 485 -26.42 2.57 -10.28
C ASP A 485 -27.11 1.50 -11.13
N GLY A 486 -26.34 0.49 -11.58
CA GLY A 486 -26.86 -0.60 -12.42
C GLY A 486 -25.78 -1.56 -12.96
N HIS A 487 -26.21 -2.73 -13.43
CA HIS A 487 -25.34 -3.79 -13.97
C HIS A 487 -24.66 -3.42 -15.31
N SER A 488 -25.13 -2.37 -16.00
CA SER A 488 -24.53 -1.83 -17.24
C SER A 488 -23.31 -0.94 -17.00
N ARG A 489 -22.86 -0.80 -15.74
CA ARG A 489 -21.77 0.10 -15.35
C ARG A 489 -20.40 -0.36 -15.84
N PHE A 490 -20.14 -1.68 -15.87
CA PHE A 490 -18.86 -2.23 -16.31
C PHE A 490 -19.05 -3.16 -17.49
N THR A 491 -18.33 -2.93 -18.59
CA THR A 491 -18.62 -3.53 -19.91
C THR A 491 -17.50 -4.41 -20.46
N ASN A 492 -16.50 -4.75 -19.64
CA ASN A 492 -15.41 -5.68 -19.98
C ASN A 492 -14.70 -5.36 -21.32
N GLY A 493 -14.57 -4.06 -21.64
CA GLY A 493 -13.93 -3.56 -22.87
C GLY A 493 -14.88 -3.22 -24.01
N ARG A 494 -16.18 -3.57 -23.94
CA ARG A 494 -17.14 -3.31 -25.04
C ARG A 494 -17.36 -1.81 -25.27
N GLU A 495 -17.29 -1.00 -24.22
CA GLU A 495 -17.48 0.44 -24.36
C GLU A 495 -16.30 1.10 -25.09
N ALA A 496 -15.07 0.72 -24.76
CA ALA A 496 -13.88 1.15 -25.49
C ALA A 496 -13.97 0.81 -26.99
N LEU A 497 -14.51 -0.38 -27.33
CA LEU A 497 -14.76 -0.76 -28.72
C LEU A 497 -15.80 0.13 -29.40
N ARG A 498 -16.96 0.35 -28.77
CA ARG A 498 -18.03 1.22 -29.30
C ARG A 498 -17.55 2.64 -29.55
N ARG A 499 -16.88 3.25 -28.56
CA ARG A 499 -16.35 4.62 -28.66
C ARG A 499 -15.39 4.81 -29.83
N ASN A 500 -14.60 3.77 -30.13
CA ASN A 500 -13.59 3.80 -31.19
C ASN A 500 -14.09 3.23 -32.53
N SER A 501 -15.36 2.84 -32.65
CA SER A 501 -15.99 2.21 -33.82
C SER A 501 -15.45 0.81 -34.17
N PHE A 502 -15.11 0.00 -33.16
CA PHE A 502 -14.65 -1.39 -33.26
C PHE A 502 -15.70 -2.41 -32.77
N GLU A 503 -16.99 -2.09 -32.87
CA GLU A 503 -18.11 -2.93 -32.40
C GLU A 503 -18.09 -4.35 -32.98
N HIS A 504 -17.56 -4.52 -34.20
CA HIS A 504 -17.37 -5.81 -34.84
C HIS A 504 -16.42 -6.77 -34.08
N LEU A 505 -15.65 -6.28 -33.10
CA LEU A 505 -14.76 -7.08 -32.25
C LEU A 505 -15.38 -7.46 -30.89
N GLU A 506 -16.62 -7.06 -30.60
CA GLU A 506 -17.27 -7.33 -29.30
C GLU A 506 -17.37 -8.81 -28.94
N TRP A 507 -17.34 -9.71 -29.92
CA TRP A 507 -17.32 -11.16 -29.69
C TRP A 507 -16.09 -11.61 -28.89
N ALA A 508 -14.99 -10.86 -28.94
CA ALA A 508 -13.77 -11.14 -28.17
C ALA A 508 -13.86 -10.68 -26.70
N CYS A 509 -14.89 -9.91 -26.34
CA CYS A 509 -15.23 -9.51 -24.97
C CYS A 509 -16.32 -10.39 -24.35
N ASP A 510 -16.61 -11.55 -24.95
CA ASP A 510 -17.51 -12.55 -24.36
C ASP A 510 -16.88 -13.17 -23.11
N ASP A 511 -17.49 -12.90 -21.96
CA ASP A 511 -17.07 -13.33 -20.63
C ASP A 511 -17.71 -14.65 -20.20
N SER A 512 -18.47 -15.32 -21.08
CA SER A 512 -19.01 -16.67 -20.83
C SER A 512 -17.93 -17.69 -20.44
N GLY A 513 -16.67 -17.46 -20.86
CA GLY A 513 -15.50 -18.26 -20.51
C GLY A 513 -14.73 -17.78 -19.26
N GLY A 514 -15.15 -16.68 -18.63
CA GLY A 514 -14.46 -15.98 -17.55
C GLY A 514 -13.56 -14.84 -18.04
N GLY A 515 -13.32 -13.84 -17.19
CA GLY A 515 -12.48 -12.67 -17.48
C GLY A 515 -11.03 -13.02 -17.86
N ALA A 516 -10.48 -14.11 -17.31
CA ALA A 516 -9.16 -14.62 -17.66
C ALA A 516 -9.07 -15.04 -19.14
N THR A 517 -10.16 -15.57 -19.71
CA THR A 517 -10.16 -15.97 -21.13
C THR A 517 -10.13 -14.77 -22.06
N VAL A 518 -10.85 -13.70 -21.70
CA VAL A 518 -10.83 -12.40 -22.40
C VAL A 518 -9.41 -11.83 -22.36
N ILE A 519 -8.78 -11.78 -21.17
CA ILE A 519 -7.39 -11.32 -21.01
C ILE A 519 -6.43 -12.12 -21.90
N LEU A 520 -6.52 -13.45 -21.91
CA LEU A 520 -5.61 -14.30 -22.71
C LEU A 520 -5.76 -14.08 -24.22
N VAL A 521 -7.00 -13.95 -24.71
CA VAL A 521 -7.31 -13.72 -26.13
C VAL A 521 -6.77 -12.36 -26.58
N TRP A 522 -7.10 -11.29 -25.84
CA TRP A 522 -6.63 -9.95 -26.14
C TRP A 522 -5.11 -9.81 -25.97
N HIS A 523 -4.51 -10.49 -24.99
CA HIS A 523 -3.06 -10.46 -24.79
C HIS A 523 -2.32 -11.11 -25.95
N LEU A 524 -2.79 -12.27 -26.43
CA LEU A 524 -2.22 -12.90 -27.62
C LEU A 524 -2.35 -11.99 -28.84
N ALA A 525 -3.51 -11.36 -29.05
CA ALA A 525 -3.73 -10.46 -30.17
C ALA A 525 -2.84 -9.20 -30.10
N THR A 526 -2.73 -8.58 -28.92
CA THR A 526 -1.87 -7.41 -28.67
C THR A 526 -0.40 -7.74 -28.91
N LEU A 527 0.05 -8.91 -28.47
CA LEU A 527 1.42 -9.40 -28.67
C LEU A 527 1.72 -9.71 -30.14
N LEU A 528 0.74 -10.26 -30.86
CA LEU A 528 0.80 -10.43 -32.31
C LEU A 528 0.66 -9.10 -33.06
N LEU A 529 0.20 -8.01 -32.46
CA LEU A 529 0.28 -6.70 -33.10
C LEU A 529 1.64 -6.03 -32.83
N GLU A 530 2.12 -6.10 -31.58
CA GLU A 530 3.41 -5.55 -31.15
C GLU A 530 4.58 -6.10 -31.98
N THR A 531 4.67 -7.43 -32.10
CA THR A 531 5.77 -8.11 -32.82
C THR A 531 5.82 -7.76 -34.31
N ARG A 532 4.78 -7.12 -34.86
CA ARG A 532 4.71 -6.70 -36.26
C ARG A 532 5.57 -5.47 -36.49
N ASN A 533 5.52 -4.57 -35.51
CA ASN A 533 6.20 -3.30 -35.53
C ASN A 533 7.70 -3.51 -35.37
N ASP A 534 8.10 -4.44 -34.50
CA ASP A 534 9.50 -4.83 -34.29
C ASP A 534 10.16 -5.35 -35.58
N ASP A 535 9.47 -6.18 -36.36
CA ASP A 535 10.02 -6.84 -37.55
C ASP A 535 10.14 -5.91 -38.77
N ARG A 536 9.22 -4.94 -38.90
CA ARG A 536 9.19 -4.02 -40.07
C ARG A 536 10.07 -2.78 -39.91
N GLY A 537 10.76 -2.61 -38.78
CA GLY A 537 11.53 -1.39 -38.48
C GLY A 537 10.70 -0.10 -38.58
N GLN A 538 9.36 -0.22 -38.48
CA GLN A 538 8.41 0.84 -38.79
C GLN A 538 7.89 1.44 -37.50
N HIS A 539 8.26 2.72 -37.28
CA HIS A 539 7.79 3.65 -36.26
C HIS A 539 7.89 3.13 -34.82
N GLN A 540 8.51 3.92 -33.94
CA GLN A 540 8.39 3.68 -32.50
C GLN A 540 6.90 3.57 -32.14
N LEU A 541 6.57 2.61 -31.25
CA LEU A 541 5.22 2.49 -30.74
C LEU A 541 4.73 3.87 -30.28
N PRO A 542 3.52 4.30 -30.66
CA PRO A 542 2.96 5.53 -30.08
C PRO A 542 2.92 5.40 -28.56
N PRO A 543 2.94 6.51 -27.79
CA PRO A 543 2.86 6.45 -26.33
C PRO A 543 1.67 5.61 -25.83
N ALA A 544 0.53 5.70 -26.52
CA ALA A 544 -0.64 4.85 -26.25
C ALA A 544 -0.38 3.35 -26.49
N GLY A 545 0.45 3.01 -27.48
CA GLY A 545 0.85 1.64 -27.79
C GLY A 545 1.77 1.06 -26.73
N GLU A 546 2.76 1.82 -26.25
CA GLU A 546 3.63 1.41 -25.14
C GLU A 546 2.81 1.18 -23.85
N ALA A 547 1.86 2.07 -23.57
CA ALA A 547 0.93 1.95 -22.45
C ALA A 547 0.03 0.70 -22.58
N ALA A 548 -0.55 0.46 -23.76
CA ALA A 548 -1.40 -0.70 -24.04
C ALA A 548 -0.64 -2.03 -23.87
N VAL A 549 0.59 -2.11 -24.40
CA VAL A 549 1.46 -3.29 -24.23
C VAL A 549 1.80 -3.52 -22.76
N THR A 550 2.11 -2.44 -22.02
CA THR A 550 2.43 -2.51 -20.58
C THR A 550 1.25 -3.07 -19.78
N LEU A 551 0.03 -2.58 -20.02
CA LEU A 551 -1.18 -3.08 -19.35
C LEU A 551 -1.52 -4.52 -19.78
N SER A 552 -1.36 -4.84 -21.07
CA SER A 552 -1.59 -6.19 -21.59
C SER A 552 -0.69 -7.24 -20.92
N ARG A 553 0.61 -6.94 -20.82
CA ARG A 553 1.60 -7.81 -20.17
C ARG A 553 1.38 -7.93 -18.67
N TYR A 554 0.90 -6.85 -18.02
CA TYR A 554 0.51 -6.89 -16.62
C TYR A 554 -0.71 -7.78 -16.38
N CYS A 555 -1.76 -7.65 -17.21
CA CYS A 555 -2.94 -8.53 -17.11
C CYS A 555 -2.58 -10.00 -17.34
N ALA A 556 -1.68 -10.29 -18.28
CA ALA A 556 -1.17 -11.63 -18.49
C ALA A 556 -0.36 -12.17 -17.30
N TYR A 557 0.39 -11.29 -16.60
CA TYR A 557 1.05 -11.62 -15.34
C TYR A 557 0.03 -12.00 -14.26
N LEU A 558 -1.04 -11.21 -14.09
CA LEU A 558 -2.10 -11.51 -13.12
C LEU A 558 -2.71 -12.89 -13.37
N VAL A 559 -3.05 -13.21 -14.62
CA VAL A 559 -3.59 -14.53 -14.99
C VAL A 559 -2.62 -15.67 -14.66
N ALA A 560 -1.32 -15.46 -14.86
CA ALA A 560 -0.32 -16.52 -14.71
C ALA A 560 0.20 -16.72 -13.27
N TYR A 561 0.19 -15.66 -12.45
CA TYR A 561 0.88 -15.66 -11.15
C TYR A 561 0.01 -15.18 -9.98
N GLU A 562 -1.01 -14.36 -10.22
CA GLU A 562 -1.88 -13.78 -9.18
C GLU A 562 -3.37 -13.98 -9.49
N PRO A 563 -3.83 -15.22 -9.78
CA PRO A 563 -5.20 -15.47 -10.22
C PRO A 563 -6.25 -15.15 -9.15
N GLY A 564 -5.85 -15.09 -7.86
CA GLY A 564 -6.75 -14.70 -6.76
C GLY A 564 -7.16 -13.22 -6.76
N LEU A 565 -6.49 -12.37 -7.54
CA LEU A 565 -6.86 -10.97 -7.74
C LEU A 565 -7.80 -10.76 -8.92
N LEU A 566 -8.13 -11.81 -9.67
CA LEU A 566 -9.07 -11.79 -10.78
C LEU A 566 -10.46 -12.27 -10.33
N PRO A 567 -11.54 -11.89 -11.05
CA PRO A 567 -12.90 -12.27 -10.67
C PRO A 567 -13.20 -13.76 -10.84
N ASP A 568 -12.50 -14.43 -11.75
CA ASP A 568 -12.66 -15.85 -11.98
C ASP A 568 -12.07 -16.67 -10.82
N ASP A 569 -12.60 -17.87 -10.62
CA ASP A 569 -12.03 -18.85 -9.69
C ASP A 569 -10.52 -19.07 -9.99
N PRO A 570 -9.64 -19.11 -8.98
CA PRO A 570 -8.20 -19.24 -9.22
C PRO A 570 -7.81 -20.53 -9.93
N ALA A 571 -8.48 -21.66 -9.64
CA ALA A 571 -8.20 -22.94 -10.28
C ALA A 571 -8.70 -22.94 -11.73
N TRP A 572 -9.83 -22.29 -12.01
CA TRP A 572 -10.31 -22.05 -13.37
C TRP A 572 -9.32 -21.23 -14.20
N THR A 573 -8.88 -20.09 -13.65
CA THR A 573 -7.91 -19.19 -14.29
C THR A 573 -6.62 -19.92 -14.64
N ASP A 574 -6.04 -20.63 -13.66
CA ASP A 574 -4.80 -21.38 -13.84
C ASP A 574 -4.96 -22.51 -14.87
N ARG A 575 -6.12 -23.20 -14.89
CA ARG A 575 -6.42 -24.19 -15.94
C ARG A 575 -6.43 -23.56 -17.32
N LYS A 576 -7.15 -22.46 -17.53
CA LYS A 576 -7.24 -21.79 -18.84
C LYS A 576 -5.90 -21.28 -19.33
N TYR A 577 -5.09 -20.73 -18.42
CA TYR A 577 -3.72 -20.36 -18.70
C TYR A 577 -2.87 -21.57 -19.14
N ARG A 578 -2.94 -22.68 -18.41
CA ARG A 578 -2.22 -23.92 -18.74
C ARG A 578 -2.66 -24.51 -20.09
N ASP A 579 -3.96 -24.50 -20.39
CA ASP A 579 -4.51 -24.97 -21.65
C ASP A 579 -3.97 -24.14 -22.84
N MET A 580 -4.04 -22.81 -22.76
CA MET A 580 -3.51 -21.88 -23.77
C MET A 580 -2.00 -22.07 -23.97
N ARG A 581 -1.26 -22.23 -22.88
CA ARG A 581 0.19 -22.45 -22.90
C ARG A 581 0.55 -23.79 -23.55
N ALA A 582 -0.17 -24.85 -23.22
CA ALA A 582 0.04 -26.18 -23.79
C ALA A 582 -0.27 -26.18 -25.30
N GLU A 583 -1.33 -25.48 -25.71
CA GLU A 583 -1.68 -25.30 -27.12
C GLU A 583 -0.55 -24.61 -27.91
N LEU A 584 -0.10 -23.44 -27.44
CA LEU A 584 1.02 -22.72 -28.05
C LEU A 584 2.31 -23.55 -28.09
N ALA A 585 2.62 -24.26 -27.00
CA ALA A 585 3.80 -25.14 -26.94
C ALA A 585 3.70 -26.30 -27.94
N SER A 586 2.52 -26.91 -28.08
CA SER A 586 2.26 -27.97 -29.04
C SER A 586 2.34 -27.50 -30.50
N PHE A 587 2.04 -26.23 -30.74
CA PHE A 587 2.11 -25.61 -32.07
C PHE A 587 3.56 -25.27 -32.46
N PHE A 588 4.38 -24.81 -31.50
CA PHE A 588 5.74 -24.31 -31.73
C PHE A 588 6.86 -25.35 -31.59
N ARG A 589 6.58 -26.66 -31.72
CA ARG A 589 7.51 -27.80 -31.50
C ARG A 589 8.99 -27.61 -31.94
N SER A 590 9.28 -26.71 -32.89
CA SER A 590 10.63 -26.38 -33.38
C SER A 590 10.95 -24.88 -33.59
N CYS A 591 10.08 -23.92 -33.21
CA CYS A 591 10.28 -22.50 -33.54
C CYS A 591 11.20 -21.77 -32.54
N CYS A 592 12.27 -21.14 -33.06
CA CYS A 592 13.34 -20.52 -32.26
C CYS A 592 13.12 -19.04 -31.89
N THR A 593 12.48 -18.22 -32.72
CA THR A 593 12.30 -16.77 -32.47
C THR A 593 10.83 -16.35 -32.32
N THR A 594 10.57 -15.22 -31.65
CA THR A 594 9.22 -14.65 -31.49
C THR A 594 8.59 -14.25 -32.81
N THR A 595 9.37 -13.71 -33.74
CA THR A 595 8.91 -13.34 -35.10
C THR A 595 8.45 -14.57 -35.88
N HIS A 596 9.25 -15.64 -35.92
CA HIS A 596 8.88 -16.87 -36.62
C HIS A 596 7.63 -17.54 -36.02
N ARG A 597 7.48 -17.46 -34.68
CA ARG A 597 6.27 -17.94 -33.98
C ARG A 597 5.04 -17.15 -34.42
N ARG A 598 5.17 -15.83 -34.51
CA ARG A 598 4.12 -14.94 -34.98
C ARG A 598 3.75 -15.24 -36.43
N ASP A 599 4.70 -15.29 -37.36
CA ASP A 599 4.42 -15.54 -38.78
C ASP A 599 3.67 -16.85 -38.99
N ARG A 600 4.09 -17.90 -38.27
CA ARG A 600 3.43 -19.20 -38.30
C ARG A 600 2.00 -19.16 -37.77
N LEU A 601 1.74 -18.40 -36.70
CA LEU A 601 0.38 -18.20 -36.17
C LEU A 601 -0.47 -17.41 -37.16
N MET A 602 0.06 -16.34 -37.73
CA MET A 602 -0.67 -15.47 -38.66
C MET A 602 -0.98 -16.16 -39.99
N ALA A 603 -0.16 -17.13 -40.41
CA ALA A 603 -0.36 -17.97 -41.59
C ALA A 603 -1.44 -19.07 -41.43
N THR A 604 -1.96 -19.30 -40.22
CA THR A 604 -3.02 -20.30 -40.02
C THR A 604 -4.33 -19.89 -40.71
N GLY A 605 -5.16 -20.84 -41.11
CA GLY A 605 -6.46 -20.58 -41.75
C GLY A 605 -7.58 -20.17 -40.79
N PHE A 606 -7.29 -19.66 -39.59
CA PHE A 606 -8.35 -19.27 -38.65
C PHE A 606 -9.05 -17.99 -39.13
N HIS A 607 -10.35 -18.08 -39.41
CA HIS A 607 -11.21 -16.99 -39.86
C HIS A 607 -12.53 -16.95 -39.07
N HIS A 608 -13.05 -15.75 -38.84
CA HIS A 608 -14.25 -15.53 -38.02
C HIS A 608 -15.51 -16.20 -38.62
N GLY A 609 -15.57 -16.44 -39.93
CA GLY A 609 -16.73 -16.98 -40.66
C GLY A 609 -16.93 -18.49 -40.64
N ASP A 610 -15.97 -19.29 -40.12
CA ASP A 610 -16.04 -20.76 -40.14
C ASP A 610 -16.85 -21.37 -38.98
N GLN A 611 -17.79 -20.61 -38.39
CA GLN A 611 -18.62 -21.04 -37.24
C GLN A 611 -19.71 -22.06 -37.60
N LYS A 612 -19.38 -23.15 -38.30
CA LYS A 612 -20.18 -24.37 -38.20
C LYS A 612 -19.59 -25.23 -37.10
N GLU A 613 -20.36 -25.35 -36.01
CA GLU A 613 -20.22 -26.31 -34.92
C GLU A 613 -18.80 -26.47 -34.39
N HIS A 614 -18.51 -25.86 -33.25
CA HIS A 614 -17.92 -26.50 -32.07
C HIS A 614 -17.81 -25.37 -31.04
N SER A 615 -18.52 -25.50 -29.91
CA SER A 615 -18.43 -24.59 -28.75
C SER A 615 -17.04 -24.59 -28.06
N SER A 616 -16.01 -25.02 -28.78
CA SER A 616 -14.64 -25.25 -28.33
C SER A 616 -13.63 -24.76 -29.38
N SER A 617 -13.87 -23.60 -30.02
CA SER A 617 -12.77 -22.91 -30.69
C SER A 617 -11.73 -22.57 -29.62
N LYS A 618 -10.55 -23.18 -29.73
CA LYS A 618 -9.46 -23.05 -28.76
C LYS A 618 -9.06 -21.57 -28.60
N LEU A 619 -8.61 -21.18 -27.40
CA LEU A 619 -8.30 -19.79 -27.06
C LEU A 619 -7.23 -19.18 -27.98
N MET A 620 -6.26 -19.98 -28.42
CA MET A 620 -5.24 -19.54 -29.37
C MET A 620 -5.88 -19.11 -30.70
N ALA A 621 -6.82 -19.89 -31.24
CA ALA A 621 -7.50 -19.56 -32.50
C ALA A 621 -8.27 -18.24 -32.38
N LYS A 622 -8.98 -18.01 -31.27
CA LYS A 622 -9.65 -16.73 -30.99
C LYS A 622 -8.66 -15.55 -30.97
N GLY A 623 -7.54 -15.68 -30.27
CA GLY A 623 -6.52 -14.63 -30.22
C GLY A 623 -5.86 -14.35 -31.57
N VAL A 624 -5.64 -15.38 -32.41
CA VAL A 624 -5.12 -15.21 -33.77
C VAL A 624 -6.14 -14.54 -34.70
N MET A 625 -7.42 -14.94 -34.63
CA MET A 625 -8.47 -14.29 -35.42
C MET A 625 -8.58 -12.80 -35.09
N LEU A 626 -8.54 -12.46 -33.80
CA LEU A 626 -8.55 -11.09 -33.34
C LEU A 626 -7.31 -10.31 -33.81
N ALA A 627 -6.12 -10.90 -33.74
CA ALA A 627 -4.90 -10.29 -34.24
C ALA A 627 -4.99 -9.91 -35.72
N LYS A 628 -5.57 -10.79 -36.55
CA LYS A 628 -5.78 -10.53 -37.98
C LYS A 628 -6.71 -9.34 -38.23
N GLU A 629 -7.80 -9.23 -37.47
CA GLU A 629 -8.72 -8.08 -37.61
C GLU A 629 -8.04 -6.78 -37.15
N LEU A 630 -7.28 -6.79 -36.05
CA LEU A 630 -6.50 -5.62 -35.61
C LEU A 630 -5.45 -5.21 -36.65
N GLU A 631 -4.79 -6.17 -37.30
CA GLU A 631 -3.81 -5.86 -38.35
C GLU A 631 -4.41 -5.27 -39.60
N LYS A 632 -5.60 -5.74 -40.01
CA LYS A 632 -6.37 -5.13 -41.11
C LYS A 632 -6.74 -3.70 -40.75
N ALA A 633 -7.20 -3.47 -39.53
CA ALA A 633 -7.59 -2.15 -39.05
C ALA A 633 -6.39 -1.19 -38.93
N ALA A 634 -5.21 -1.68 -38.54
CA ALA A 634 -3.98 -0.90 -38.48
C ALA A 634 -3.42 -0.55 -39.87
N GLY A 635 -3.92 -1.20 -40.93
CA GLY A 635 -3.48 -1.01 -42.30
C GLY A 635 -2.07 -1.57 -42.57
N GLY A 636 -1.58 -1.43 -43.81
CA GLY A 636 -0.24 -1.85 -44.22
C GLY A 636 0.85 -0.80 -43.93
N SER A 637 2.05 -1.01 -44.46
CA SER A 637 3.20 -0.08 -44.29
C SER A 637 3.00 1.29 -44.95
N THR A 638 1.96 1.44 -45.76
CA THR A 638 1.56 2.68 -46.42
C THR A 638 0.39 3.38 -45.71
N ALA A 639 -0.11 2.81 -44.60
CA ALA A 639 -1.22 3.38 -43.87
C ALA A 639 -0.80 4.66 -43.10
N PRO A 640 -1.70 5.65 -42.95
CA PRO A 640 -1.40 6.85 -42.19
C PRO A 640 -1.07 6.53 -40.73
N TYR A 641 -0.10 7.25 -40.14
CA TYR A 641 0.25 7.12 -38.73
C TYR A 641 -0.97 7.25 -37.79
N ALA A 642 -1.91 8.14 -38.12
CA ALA A 642 -3.16 8.32 -37.36
C ALA A 642 -4.03 7.05 -37.30
N GLN A 643 -4.01 6.21 -38.34
CA GLN A 643 -4.73 4.93 -38.34
C GLN A 643 -4.07 3.94 -37.37
N HIS A 644 -2.74 3.93 -37.34
CA HIS A 644 -1.97 3.12 -36.40
C HIS A 644 -2.21 3.57 -34.95
N GLU A 645 -2.17 4.89 -34.71
CA GLU A 645 -2.45 5.50 -33.41
C GLU A 645 -3.88 5.21 -32.93
N ARG A 646 -4.88 5.25 -33.82
CA ARG A 646 -6.26 4.90 -33.49
C ARG A 646 -6.41 3.48 -32.96
N VAL A 647 -5.73 2.50 -33.57
CA VAL A 647 -5.79 1.10 -33.11
C VAL A 647 -5.14 0.94 -31.73
N TRP A 648 -3.98 1.57 -31.51
CA TRP A 648 -3.31 1.51 -30.21
C TRP A 648 -4.03 2.30 -29.11
N GLY A 649 -4.63 3.45 -29.45
CA GLY A 649 -5.49 4.22 -28.55
C GLY A 649 -6.71 3.42 -28.11
N MET A 650 -7.37 2.74 -29.04
CA MET A 650 -8.45 1.81 -28.72
C MET A 650 -7.99 0.67 -27.81
N LEU A 651 -6.84 0.04 -28.10
CA LEU A 651 -6.28 -1.03 -27.26
C LEU A 651 -5.96 -0.52 -25.85
N LEU A 652 -5.43 0.69 -25.72
CA LEU A 652 -5.16 1.29 -24.40
C LEU A 652 -6.46 1.47 -23.60
N GLU A 653 -7.49 2.05 -24.21
CA GLU A 653 -8.80 2.20 -23.55
C GLU A 653 -9.41 0.86 -23.17
N LEU A 654 -9.30 -0.14 -24.06
CA LEU A 654 -9.77 -1.50 -23.80
C LEU A 654 -9.05 -2.12 -22.61
N TRP A 655 -7.73 -2.08 -22.56
CA TRP A 655 -6.95 -2.63 -21.45
C TRP A 655 -7.21 -1.90 -20.13
N ALA A 656 -7.40 -0.59 -20.17
CA ALA A 656 -7.79 0.19 -19.01
C ALA A 656 -9.19 -0.22 -18.50
N GLU A 657 -10.16 -0.36 -19.40
CA GLU A 657 -11.53 -0.79 -19.06
C GLU A 657 -11.56 -2.23 -18.51
N LEU A 658 -10.84 -3.14 -19.16
CA LEU A 658 -10.70 -4.52 -18.72
C LEU A 658 -10.06 -4.60 -17.33
N LEU A 659 -9.02 -3.80 -17.07
CA LEU A 659 -8.35 -3.78 -15.77
C LEU A 659 -9.27 -3.22 -14.66
N VAL A 660 -10.03 -2.16 -14.93
CA VAL A 660 -11.05 -1.63 -14.00
C VAL A 660 -12.16 -2.65 -13.74
N PHE A 661 -12.59 -3.37 -14.78
CA PHE A 661 -13.59 -4.44 -14.68
C PHE A 661 -13.12 -5.55 -13.74
N VAL A 662 -11.90 -6.09 -13.94
CA VAL A 662 -11.40 -7.20 -13.11
C VAL A 662 -11.01 -6.77 -11.69
N ALA A 663 -10.64 -5.51 -11.46
CA ALA A 663 -10.28 -4.99 -10.14
C ALA A 663 -11.47 -4.89 -9.16
N ARG A 664 -12.71 -4.87 -9.66
CA ARG A 664 -13.92 -4.66 -8.83
C ARG A 664 -14.19 -5.78 -7.83
N ALA A 665 -14.03 -7.03 -8.26
CA ALA A 665 -14.54 -8.19 -7.54
C ALA A 665 -13.52 -9.34 -7.62
N PRO A 666 -12.43 -9.31 -6.86
CA PRO A 666 -11.49 -10.43 -6.80
C PRO A 666 -12.19 -11.69 -6.24
N SER A 667 -11.86 -12.85 -6.79
CA SER A 667 -12.41 -14.14 -6.34
C SER A 667 -12.06 -14.47 -4.89
N GLY A 668 -10.91 -13.99 -4.39
CA GLY A 668 -10.52 -14.12 -2.99
C GLY A 668 -11.11 -13.06 -2.05
N GLY A 669 -12.07 -12.23 -2.52
CA GLY A 669 -12.67 -11.16 -1.73
C GLY A 669 -11.70 -10.01 -1.41
N PRO A 670 -12.10 -9.07 -0.53
CA PRO A 670 -11.24 -7.94 -0.15
C PRO A 670 -9.91 -8.38 0.49
N ASP A 671 -9.89 -9.57 1.10
CA ASP A 671 -8.72 -10.16 1.74
C ASP A 671 -7.62 -10.52 0.73
N ALA A 672 -7.95 -10.74 -0.54
CA ALA A 672 -6.98 -10.99 -1.59
C ALA A 672 -6.07 -9.78 -1.85
N HIS A 673 -6.65 -8.58 -1.90
CA HIS A 673 -5.89 -7.33 -2.07
C HIS A 673 -5.05 -7.00 -0.84
N ALA A 674 -5.58 -7.27 0.35
CA ALA A 674 -4.85 -7.22 1.61
C ALA A 674 -3.63 -8.15 1.64
N LEU A 675 -3.80 -9.40 1.21
CA LEU A 675 -2.72 -10.37 1.10
C LEU A 675 -1.69 -9.94 0.05
N ALA A 676 -2.12 -9.41 -1.08
CA ALA A 676 -1.24 -8.88 -2.12
C ALA A 676 -0.43 -7.67 -1.63
N LEU A 677 -0.99 -6.84 -0.74
CA LEU A 677 -0.27 -5.73 -0.09
C LEU A 677 0.82 -6.25 0.84
N ALA A 678 0.50 -7.21 1.71
CA ALA A 678 1.48 -7.82 2.63
C ALA A 678 2.68 -8.47 1.91
N ASN A 679 2.52 -8.80 0.62
CA ASN A 679 3.55 -9.42 -0.21
C ASN A 679 4.25 -8.43 -1.17
N GLY A 680 4.14 -7.12 -0.91
CA GLY A 680 4.86 -6.07 -1.67
C GLY A 680 4.01 -5.25 -2.64
N GLY A 681 2.68 -5.33 -2.54
CA GLY A 681 1.74 -4.50 -3.33
C GLY A 681 1.55 -4.92 -4.78
N GLU A 682 0.36 -4.66 -5.33
CA GLU A 682 0.04 -4.88 -6.75
C GLU A 682 -0.65 -3.64 -7.34
N PHE A 683 -0.39 -3.37 -8.62
CA PHE A 683 -0.97 -2.22 -9.30
C PHE A 683 -2.51 -2.29 -9.35
N ILE A 684 -3.09 -3.46 -9.56
CA ILE A 684 -4.55 -3.66 -9.53
C ILE A 684 -5.19 -3.24 -8.20
N THR A 685 -4.45 -3.33 -7.08
CA THR A 685 -4.90 -2.89 -5.76
C THR A 685 -5.16 -1.38 -5.70
N HIS A 686 -4.45 -0.57 -6.49
CA HIS A 686 -4.71 0.87 -6.56
C HIS A 686 -6.11 1.15 -7.12
N ILE A 687 -6.47 0.43 -8.18
CA ILE A 687 -7.75 0.56 -8.85
C ILE A 687 -8.86 0.05 -7.93
N TRP A 688 -8.63 -1.09 -7.28
CA TRP A 688 -9.54 -1.61 -6.26
C TRP A 688 -9.76 -0.63 -5.10
N ALA A 689 -8.71 0.03 -4.61
CA ALA A 689 -8.82 1.03 -3.53
C ALA A 689 -9.69 2.23 -3.97
N MET A 690 -9.47 2.77 -5.17
CA MET A 690 -10.31 3.85 -5.72
C MET A 690 -11.79 3.43 -5.88
N LEU A 691 -12.03 2.24 -6.41
CA LEU A 691 -13.39 1.68 -6.53
C LEU A 691 -14.04 1.45 -5.16
N THR A 692 -13.24 1.04 -4.19
CA THR A 692 -13.66 0.82 -2.80
C THR A 692 -14.08 2.13 -2.13
N HIS A 693 -13.30 3.20 -2.27
CA HIS A 693 -13.64 4.53 -1.76
C HIS A 693 -14.88 5.11 -2.43
N ALA A 694 -15.11 4.79 -3.71
CA ALA A 694 -16.33 5.20 -4.41
C ALA A 694 -17.58 4.37 -4.03
N GLY A 695 -17.43 3.36 -3.17
CA GLY A 695 -18.53 2.46 -2.77
C GLY A 695 -18.91 1.40 -3.80
N LEU A 696 -18.14 1.24 -4.88
CA LEU A 696 -18.47 0.39 -6.03
C LEU A 696 -18.07 -1.10 -5.91
N GLY A 697 -17.47 -1.50 -4.79
CA GLY A 697 -17.08 -2.88 -4.50
C GLY A 697 -17.96 -3.58 -3.45
N THR A 698 -19.18 -3.09 -3.21
CA THR A 698 -20.14 -3.73 -2.30
C THR A 698 -21.05 -4.64 -3.11
N ASP A 699 -21.01 -5.94 -2.85
CA ASP A 699 -22.15 -6.78 -3.19
C ASP A 699 -23.27 -6.40 -2.21
N ASP A 700 -24.28 -5.70 -2.70
CA ASP A 700 -25.51 -5.29 -1.99
C ASP A 700 -26.33 -6.50 -1.46
N SER A 701 -25.78 -7.71 -1.42
CA SER A 701 -26.51 -8.94 -1.10
C SER A 701 -26.37 -9.45 0.34
N THR A 702 -25.53 -8.86 1.20
CA THR A 702 -25.26 -9.46 2.53
C THR A 702 -25.38 -8.59 3.77
N ARG A 703 -25.78 -7.30 3.71
CA ARG A 703 -25.94 -6.50 4.95
C ARG A 703 -27.07 -5.47 4.94
N ASP A 704 -28.23 -5.80 4.37
CA ASP A 704 -29.47 -5.07 4.69
C ASP A 704 -29.99 -5.53 6.07
N ILE A 705 -29.43 -4.96 7.13
CA ILE A 705 -30.19 -4.78 8.37
C ILE A 705 -30.87 -3.42 8.22
N PRO A 706 -32.19 -3.36 8.00
CA PRO A 706 -32.87 -2.09 7.84
C PRO A 706 -32.83 -1.33 9.18
N ILE A 707 -32.04 -0.25 9.24
CA ILE A 707 -32.22 0.79 10.25
C ILE A 707 -33.42 1.63 9.81
N THR A 708 -34.62 1.08 10.01
CA THR A 708 -35.86 1.84 10.03
C THR A 708 -36.64 1.38 11.25
N GLN A 709 -36.46 2.09 12.37
CA GLN A 709 -37.54 2.31 13.33
C GLN A 709 -37.20 3.51 14.23
N GLU A 710 -37.83 4.61 13.85
CA GLU A 710 -38.32 5.74 14.64
C GLU A 710 -37.87 5.83 16.12
N LEU A 711 -37.20 6.95 16.46
CA LEU A 711 -37.13 7.43 17.84
C LEU A 711 -38.56 7.62 18.38
N PRO A 712 -38.97 7.00 19.50
CA PRO A 712 -40.21 7.35 20.15
C PRO A 712 -40.04 8.73 20.81
N THR A 713 -40.91 9.65 20.40
CA THR A 713 -41.18 10.88 21.10
C THR A 713 -41.66 10.57 22.51
N ILE A 714 -41.11 11.28 23.49
CA ILE A 714 -41.48 11.22 24.90
C ILE A 714 -42.99 11.45 25.05
N ARG A 715 -43.73 10.40 25.42
CA ARG A 715 -45.03 10.51 26.09
C ARG A 715 -45.13 9.48 27.22
N GLU A 716 -45.32 10.05 28.41
CA GLU A 716 -45.71 9.51 29.71
C GLU A 716 -46.07 8.01 29.78
N ILE A 717 -45.29 7.28 30.60
CA ILE A 717 -45.58 5.92 31.04
C ILE A 717 -46.51 6.02 32.27
N PRO A 718 -47.71 5.39 32.30
CA PRO A 718 -48.39 5.14 33.55
C PRO A 718 -47.76 3.93 34.23
N ILE A 719 -47.30 4.14 35.45
CA ILE A 719 -46.79 3.11 36.36
C ILE A 719 -47.88 2.04 36.56
N ARG A 720 -47.56 0.77 36.28
CA ARG A 720 -48.28 -0.35 36.87
C ARG A 720 -47.27 -1.32 37.48
N ALA A 721 -47.32 -1.39 38.80
CA ALA A 721 -46.65 -2.38 39.61
C ALA A 721 -47.17 -3.77 39.23
N ASP A 722 -46.25 -4.67 38.88
CA ASP A 722 -46.19 -5.96 39.54
C ASP A 722 -44.82 -6.61 39.28
N GLY A 723 -44.15 -6.91 40.38
CA GLY A 723 -42.83 -7.53 40.36
C GLY A 723 -42.89 -8.99 39.96
N ARG A 724 -42.02 -9.38 39.03
CA ARG A 724 -41.30 -10.65 39.03
C ARG A 724 -40.18 -10.61 37.99
N ALA A 725 -39.01 -11.06 38.42
CA ALA A 725 -37.76 -11.10 37.67
C ALA A 725 -37.72 -12.27 36.67
N VAL A 726 -37.00 -12.08 35.56
CA VAL A 726 -35.83 -12.89 35.17
C VAL A 726 -34.81 -11.94 34.54
#